data_AF-A0A133KAQ0-F1
#
_entry.id   AF-A0A133KAQ0-F1
#
_cell.length_a   1.000
_cell.length_b   1.000
_cell.length_c   1.000
_cell.angle_alpha   90.00
_cell.angle_beta   90.00
_cell.angle_gamma   90.00
#
_symmetry.space_group_name_H-M   'P 1'
#
loop_
_entity.id
_entity.type
_entity.pdbx_description
1 polymer ?
#
loop_
_entity_poly.entity_id
_entity_poly.type
_entity_poly.pdbx_seq_one_letter_code
_entity_poly.pdbx_strand_id
1 'polypeptide(L)'
;MSEVKYKNYLDHEIHVKFVEGILEQSQSWQWFIEYIEDNYNLSDVGSYIEYQNRSNSLIRILRNFTNILEVCDFNFQFRTILLQEIYEISKYYVGATERENCEKNVSSEFSKVLLLSVWLTKLQNSGNKSKYIIDNRFMNQRNFHQALNMQEFDYDKEEIILYLEKIKLKDFGRIKRNIEDNLNRVVYGLSENFFEKYGDKLLSENCFNFQSFDRGTNLTWQEDTLLDMIQISIRNGEVIPMYSNGDIIVPNYKDWTPDLLKQLKNYFNNRISDFVIESVDFLLNQKAPNIETIEDHCNLFLELISKGEDYEILTSSTYEILTMLFDQGAMDRIDKTEVIKEFYKSLHSITSVNLLMRLRSSFPLHRDQIQSVKDYIENEYRTILDINDIPTLTQYLKNIDIARYINQIYYDETKDRFLKLIKDVNDTLVANIFYHAMLFLISVNQTNQIVDKRIVKQDMINLQEYWEKSKYQEQVKNLQEFTYGTQISTEEVEKYNKSILENPIIVANSTVLAKVDDLISVLERTSNHSLMYMVNRIEINNIFPIKDTGINFDRHETDNILRKQVEKIIEKYGYKFINILDADIYVSAMHDTYINNVYFVINLFNKEKELYELLEKIIGVRLIPFNEQISLGHLTQLFPLLEIEIRKLGKLFGIVPFKENVREFMKFKDPSSILKELIEDVYEELDGLESAPDLLFVYHFMYNSNSLNIRNECIHGRDYFEGYMLKFAFKVTMLALYMIRYRINSILTNSNSCNEV
;
A
#
# COMPACT_ATOMS: atom_id res chain seq x y z
N MET A 1 -37.66 -18.20 -19.34
CA MET A 1 -37.00 -16.90 -19.46
C MET A 1 -36.04 -16.79 -18.30
N SER A 2 -34.74 -16.77 -18.57
CA SER A 2 -33.71 -16.52 -17.56
C SER A 2 -33.96 -15.15 -16.93
N GLU A 3 -34.04 -15.08 -15.60
CA GLU A 3 -34.01 -13.80 -14.88
C GLU A 3 -32.78 -13.01 -15.35
N VAL A 4 -32.99 -11.88 -16.00
CA VAL A 4 -31.89 -10.97 -16.35
C VAL A 4 -31.37 -10.41 -15.03
N LYS A 5 -30.25 -10.97 -14.56
CA LYS A 5 -29.57 -10.49 -13.36
C LYS A 5 -28.78 -9.24 -13.74
N TYR A 6 -29.38 -8.06 -13.55
CA TYR A 6 -28.69 -6.78 -13.72
C TYR A 6 -27.43 -6.73 -12.85
N LYS A 7 -26.33 -6.17 -13.38
CA LYS A 7 -25.07 -6.01 -12.65
C LYS A 7 -25.15 -4.87 -11.63
N ASN A 8 -25.72 -3.73 -12.01
CA ASN A 8 -25.78 -2.49 -11.21
C ASN A 8 -24.41 -1.93 -10.75
N TYR A 9 -23.33 -2.25 -11.46
CA TYR A 9 -21.99 -1.67 -11.30
C TYR A 9 -21.29 -1.58 -12.68
N LEU A 10 -20.24 -0.77 -12.78
CA LEU A 10 -19.39 -0.68 -13.97
C LEU A 10 -18.27 -1.71 -13.89
N ASP A 11 -18.08 -2.51 -14.94
CA ASP A 11 -16.88 -3.35 -15.07
C ASP A 11 -15.62 -2.46 -15.19
N HIS A 12 -14.43 -2.98 -14.84
CA HIS A 12 -13.17 -2.21 -14.83
C HIS A 12 -12.89 -1.50 -16.16
N GLU A 13 -12.95 -2.22 -17.27
CA GLU A 13 -12.71 -1.66 -18.61
C GLU A 13 -13.66 -0.50 -18.95
N ILE A 14 -14.91 -0.59 -18.49
CA ILE A 14 -15.92 0.44 -18.70
C ILE A 14 -15.65 1.66 -17.82
N HIS A 15 -15.19 1.44 -16.58
CA HIS A 15 -14.74 2.51 -15.70
C HIS A 15 -13.52 3.23 -16.27
N VAL A 16 -12.51 2.50 -16.77
CA VAL A 16 -11.33 3.07 -17.44
C VAL A 16 -11.75 3.91 -18.64
N LYS A 17 -12.57 3.34 -19.55
CA LYS A 17 -13.08 4.07 -20.71
C LYS A 17 -13.86 5.33 -20.34
N PHE A 18 -14.61 5.29 -19.23
CA PHE A 18 -15.31 6.45 -18.72
C PHE A 18 -14.32 7.53 -18.24
N VAL A 19 -13.34 7.19 -17.41
CA VAL A 19 -12.35 8.16 -16.90
C VAL A 19 -11.50 8.74 -18.02
N GLU A 20 -11.01 7.92 -18.95
CA GLU A 20 -10.26 8.39 -20.13
C GLU A 20 -11.09 9.34 -20.99
N GLY A 21 -12.37 9.01 -21.22
CA GLY A 21 -13.28 9.91 -21.96
C GLY A 21 -13.45 11.27 -21.29
N ILE A 22 -13.47 11.35 -19.95
CA ILE A 22 -13.52 12.63 -19.21
C ILE A 22 -12.21 13.39 -19.40
N LEU A 23 -11.06 12.74 -19.23
CA LEU A 23 -9.73 13.35 -19.37
C LEU A 23 -9.48 13.86 -20.78
N GLU A 24 -9.98 13.16 -21.80
CA GLU A 24 -9.90 13.55 -23.21
C GLU A 24 -10.95 14.59 -23.62
N GLN A 25 -11.85 14.98 -22.71
CA GLN A 25 -13.01 15.85 -23.00
C GLN A 25 -13.85 15.34 -24.18
N SER A 26 -14.06 14.02 -24.22
CA SER A 26 -14.81 13.35 -25.28
C SER A 26 -16.22 13.95 -25.42
N GLN A 27 -16.69 14.02 -26.65
CA GLN A 27 -18.07 14.42 -26.98
C GLN A 27 -18.98 13.21 -27.24
N SER A 28 -18.43 11.99 -27.20
CA SER A 28 -19.12 10.76 -27.60
C SER A 28 -19.46 9.90 -26.37
N TRP A 29 -20.61 10.16 -25.76
CA TRP A 29 -21.06 9.47 -24.53
C TRP A 29 -22.28 8.56 -24.70
N GLN A 30 -22.84 8.45 -25.91
CA GLN A 30 -24.02 7.60 -26.16
C GLN A 30 -23.78 6.14 -25.74
N TRP A 31 -22.56 5.63 -25.92
CA TRP A 31 -22.16 4.29 -25.49
C TRP A 31 -22.34 4.07 -23.98
N PHE A 32 -22.14 5.12 -23.16
CA PHE A 32 -22.29 5.01 -21.70
C PHE A 32 -23.77 4.88 -21.35
N ILE A 33 -24.64 5.63 -22.03
CA ILE A 33 -26.10 5.53 -21.86
C ILE A 33 -26.57 4.12 -22.20
N GLU A 34 -26.17 3.62 -23.36
CA GLU A 34 -26.53 2.26 -23.83
C GLU A 34 -26.05 1.20 -22.85
N TYR A 35 -24.82 1.31 -22.33
CA TYR A 35 -24.29 0.38 -21.34
C TYR A 35 -25.11 0.37 -20.05
N ILE A 36 -25.47 1.54 -19.50
CA ILE A 36 -26.27 1.62 -18.28
C ILE A 36 -27.65 0.98 -18.50
N GLU A 37 -28.30 1.28 -19.62
CA GLU A 37 -29.62 0.73 -19.95
C GLU A 37 -29.62 -0.79 -20.11
N ASP A 38 -28.54 -1.37 -20.61
CA ASP A 38 -28.41 -2.82 -20.78
C ASP A 38 -28.04 -3.55 -19.48
N ASN A 39 -27.45 -2.87 -18.49
CA ASN A 39 -26.82 -3.52 -17.32
C ASN A 39 -27.39 -3.12 -15.94
N TYR A 40 -28.20 -2.07 -15.84
CA TYR A 40 -28.76 -1.56 -14.58
C TYR A 40 -30.28 -1.80 -14.48
N ASN A 41 -30.76 -2.01 -13.25
CA ASN A 41 -32.19 -2.03 -12.99
C ASN A 41 -32.74 -0.60 -12.99
N LEU A 42 -33.50 -0.26 -14.03
CA LEU A 42 -34.08 1.07 -14.26
C LEU A 42 -35.61 1.12 -14.08
N SER A 43 -36.18 0.18 -13.31
CA SER A 43 -37.61 0.18 -12.95
C SER A 43 -37.96 1.35 -12.01
N ASP A 44 -39.21 1.75 -11.83
CA ASP A 44 -39.57 2.72 -10.77
C ASP A 44 -39.61 2.04 -9.37
N VAL A 45 -39.91 2.80 -8.30
CA VAL A 45 -40.00 2.32 -6.91
C VAL A 45 -41.38 2.58 -6.29
N GLY A 46 -41.83 1.68 -5.42
CA GLY A 46 -43.12 1.81 -4.70
C GLY A 46 -42.99 2.17 -3.21
N SER A 47 -41.77 2.16 -2.67
CA SER A 47 -41.47 2.50 -1.28
C SER A 47 -40.13 3.25 -1.15
N TYR A 48 -39.95 3.97 -0.04
CA TYR A 48 -38.70 4.63 0.31
C TYR A 48 -37.60 3.62 0.62
N ILE A 49 -37.93 2.47 1.22
CA ILE A 49 -36.98 1.36 1.38
C ILE A 49 -36.47 0.86 0.02
N GLU A 50 -37.35 0.69 -0.98
CA GLU A 50 -36.92 0.36 -2.36
C GLU A 50 -36.03 1.45 -2.98
N TYR A 51 -36.31 2.73 -2.71
CA TYR A 51 -35.43 3.83 -3.10
C TYR A 51 -34.05 3.69 -2.47
N GLN A 52 -33.94 3.48 -1.16
CA GLN A 52 -32.66 3.34 -0.46
C GLN A 52 -31.84 2.15 -0.97
N ASN A 53 -32.48 1.02 -1.23
CA ASN A 53 -31.80 -0.17 -1.75
C ASN A 53 -31.20 0.04 -3.16
N ARG A 54 -31.73 0.99 -3.92
CA ARG A 54 -31.33 1.27 -5.31
C ARG A 54 -30.55 2.57 -5.47
N SER A 55 -30.58 3.46 -4.47
CA SER A 55 -30.02 4.80 -4.57
C SER A 55 -28.51 4.76 -4.80
N ASN A 56 -27.77 3.84 -4.17
CA ASN A 56 -26.31 3.82 -4.25
C ASN A 56 -25.78 3.65 -5.68
N SER A 57 -26.36 2.74 -6.47
CA SER A 57 -25.91 2.49 -7.85
C SER A 57 -26.35 3.63 -8.79
N LEU A 58 -27.54 4.18 -8.60
CA LEU A 58 -28.08 5.25 -9.45
C LEU A 58 -27.53 6.63 -9.12
N ILE A 59 -27.15 6.91 -7.86
CA ILE A 59 -26.42 8.13 -7.46
C ILE A 59 -25.00 8.12 -8.07
N ARG A 60 -24.36 6.96 -8.20
CA ARG A 60 -23.09 6.86 -8.95
C ARG A 60 -23.28 7.25 -10.42
N ILE A 61 -24.39 6.86 -11.04
CA ILE A 61 -24.72 7.30 -12.41
C ILE A 61 -24.97 8.80 -12.47
N LEU A 62 -25.69 9.37 -11.49
CA LEU A 62 -25.84 10.83 -11.37
C LEU A 62 -24.46 11.52 -11.36
N ARG A 63 -23.53 11.07 -10.51
CA ARG A 63 -22.13 11.58 -10.47
C ARG A 63 -21.43 11.44 -11.81
N ASN A 64 -21.62 10.31 -12.50
CA ASN A 64 -21.02 10.12 -13.81
C ASN A 64 -21.60 11.10 -14.85
N PHE A 65 -22.90 11.38 -14.81
CA PHE A 65 -23.49 12.40 -15.68
C PHE A 65 -23.06 13.82 -15.33
N THR A 66 -22.88 14.16 -14.05
CA THR A 66 -22.34 15.47 -13.69
C THR A 66 -20.95 15.66 -14.28
N ASN A 67 -20.08 14.65 -14.22
CA ASN A 67 -18.76 14.70 -14.84
C ASN A 67 -18.83 14.81 -16.38
N ILE A 68 -19.73 14.06 -17.02
CA ILE A 68 -19.94 14.16 -18.48
C ILE A 68 -20.38 15.58 -18.88
N LEU A 69 -21.30 16.18 -18.12
CA LEU A 69 -21.81 17.53 -18.38
C LEU A 69 -20.76 18.63 -18.19
N GLU A 70 -19.68 18.38 -17.46
CA GLU A 70 -18.55 19.31 -17.35
C GLU A 70 -17.72 19.38 -18.64
N VAL A 71 -17.77 18.34 -19.48
CA VAL A 71 -16.95 18.23 -20.69
C VAL A 71 -17.75 18.13 -21.98
N CYS A 72 -19.08 17.96 -21.91
CA CYS A 72 -19.92 17.71 -23.07
C CYS A 72 -21.28 18.43 -23.00
N ASP A 73 -21.61 19.16 -24.06
CA ASP A 73 -22.86 19.93 -24.22
C ASP A 73 -23.92 19.21 -25.08
N PHE A 74 -23.70 17.93 -25.44
CA PHE A 74 -24.62 17.18 -26.31
C PHE A 74 -25.83 16.62 -25.57
N ASN A 75 -26.97 16.59 -26.27
CA ASN A 75 -28.16 15.85 -25.84
C ASN A 75 -28.04 14.38 -26.26
N PHE A 76 -28.40 13.48 -25.35
CA PHE A 76 -28.34 12.03 -25.57
C PHE A 76 -29.71 11.41 -25.86
N GLN A 77 -29.71 10.23 -26.46
CA GLN A 77 -30.91 9.43 -26.66
C GLN A 77 -31.05 8.40 -25.55
N PHE A 78 -32.24 8.31 -24.95
CA PHE A 78 -32.56 7.40 -23.86
C PHE A 78 -33.71 6.48 -24.29
N ARG A 79 -33.59 5.17 -24.03
CA ARG A 79 -34.69 4.19 -24.16
C ARG A 79 -35.54 4.13 -22.89
N THR A 80 -34.97 4.51 -21.75
CA THR A 80 -35.59 4.41 -20.42
C THR A 80 -35.86 5.79 -19.81
N ILE A 81 -37.09 5.98 -19.30
CA ILE A 81 -37.53 7.25 -18.71
C ILE A 81 -36.70 7.58 -17.46
N LEU A 82 -36.46 6.60 -16.58
CA LEU A 82 -35.73 6.82 -15.33
C LEU A 82 -34.31 7.37 -15.56
N LEU A 83 -33.58 6.82 -16.55
CA LEU A 83 -32.21 7.27 -16.82
C LEU A 83 -32.19 8.68 -17.42
N GLN A 84 -33.16 8.99 -18.30
CA GLN A 84 -33.35 10.34 -18.82
C GLN A 84 -33.61 11.34 -17.69
N GLU A 85 -34.47 10.99 -16.73
CA GLU A 85 -34.76 11.84 -15.57
C GLU A 85 -33.53 12.04 -14.67
N ILE A 86 -32.72 11.01 -14.43
CA ILE A 86 -31.44 11.15 -13.69
C ILE A 86 -30.50 12.12 -14.41
N TYR A 87 -30.45 12.09 -15.74
CA TYR A 87 -29.68 13.04 -16.55
C TYR A 87 -30.24 14.48 -16.49
N GLU A 88 -31.57 14.66 -16.46
CA GLU A 88 -32.19 15.97 -16.21
C GLU A 88 -31.81 16.50 -14.81
N ILE A 89 -31.81 15.64 -13.80
CA ILE A 89 -31.41 16.00 -12.44
C ILE A 89 -29.91 16.36 -12.37
N SER A 90 -29.04 15.68 -13.12
CA SER A 90 -27.62 16.07 -13.19
C SER A 90 -27.42 17.43 -13.85
N LYS A 91 -28.23 17.79 -14.86
CA LYS A 91 -28.23 19.15 -15.43
C LYS A 91 -28.62 20.20 -14.38
N TYR A 92 -29.58 19.90 -13.52
CA TYR A 92 -29.95 20.80 -12.42
C TYR A 92 -28.82 20.94 -11.39
N TYR A 93 -28.14 19.84 -11.06
CA TYR A 93 -26.99 19.84 -10.15
C TYR A 93 -25.89 20.79 -10.63
N VAL A 94 -25.45 20.65 -11.89
CA VAL A 94 -24.40 21.51 -12.48
C VAL A 94 -24.87 22.92 -12.83
N GLY A 95 -26.18 23.21 -12.70
CA GLY A 95 -26.76 24.54 -12.98
C GLY A 95 -27.10 24.81 -14.45
N ALA A 96 -27.11 23.79 -15.29
CA ALA A 96 -27.49 23.88 -16.71
C ALA A 96 -29.01 24.03 -16.93
N THR A 97 -29.83 23.73 -15.93
CA THR A 97 -31.28 23.96 -15.95
C THR A 97 -31.76 24.44 -14.58
N GLU A 98 -32.85 25.20 -14.56
CA GLU A 98 -33.50 25.64 -13.33
C GLU A 98 -34.30 24.51 -12.69
N ARG A 99 -34.50 24.61 -11.36
CA ARG A 99 -35.26 23.63 -10.55
C ARG A 99 -36.63 23.35 -11.15
N GLU A 100 -37.39 24.39 -11.48
CA GLU A 100 -38.77 24.24 -11.96
C GLU A 100 -38.84 23.56 -13.33
N ASN A 101 -37.82 23.79 -14.18
CA ASN A 101 -37.75 23.16 -15.48
C ASN A 101 -37.33 21.68 -15.35
N CYS A 102 -36.38 21.37 -14.46
CA CYS A 102 -36.05 19.99 -14.12
C CYS A 102 -37.25 19.23 -13.56
N GLU A 103 -37.99 19.84 -12.64
CA GLU A 103 -39.18 19.25 -12.02
C GLU A 103 -40.24 18.84 -13.06
N LYS A 104 -40.48 19.67 -14.09
CA LYS A 104 -41.45 19.34 -15.16
C LYS A 104 -41.08 18.08 -15.93
N ASN A 105 -39.80 17.74 -15.98
CA ASN A 105 -39.27 16.57 -16.70
C ASN A 105 -39.16 15.33 -15.80
N VAL A 106 -39.49 15.42 -14.51
CA VAL A 106 -39.40 14.33 -13.54
C VAL A 106 -40.79 13.78 -13.21
N SER A 107 -41.00 12.49 -13.48
CA SER A 107 -42.28 11.81 -13.32
C SER A 107 -42.22 10.57 -12.42
N SER A 108 -41.12 9.81 -12.45
CA SER A 108 -40.96 8.60 -11.63
C SER A 108 -40.82 8.94 -10.14
N GLU A 109 -41.29 8.05 -9.27
CA GLU A 109 -41.18 8.26 -7.82
C GLU A 109 -39.73 8.24 -7.34
N PHE A 110 -38.87 7.41 -7.96
CA PHE A 110 -37.44 7.42 -7.67
C PHE A 110 -36.82 8.80 -7.95
N SER A 111 -37.03 9.34 -9.15
CA SER A 111 -36.46 10.61 -9.56
C SER A 111 -37.00 11.78 -8.76
N LYS A 112 -38.26 11.73 -8.30
CA LYS A 112 -38.80 12.78 -7.42
C LYS A 112 -38.04 12.89 -6.11
N VAL A 113 -37.75 11.74 -5.48
CA VAL A 113 -36.96 11.69 -4.24
C VAL A 113 -35.50 12.08 -4.51
N LEU A 114 -34.92 11.64 -5.64
CA LEU A 114 -33.57 12.02 -6.02
C LEU A 114 -33.44 13.53 -6.25
N LEU A 115 -34.38 14.15 -6.98
CA LEU A 115 -34.39 15.60 -7.21
C LEU A 115 -34.50 16.38 -5.89
N LEU A 116 -35.35 15.94 -4.97
CA LEU A 116 -35.44 16.53 -3.63
C LEU A 116 -34.11 16.44 -2.89
N SER A 117 -33.47 15.27 -2.92
CA SER A 117 -32.17 15.06 -2.28
C SER A 117 -31.08 15.96 -2.88
N VAL A 118 -31.00 16.05 -4.21
CA VAL A 118 -30.07 16.97 -4.91
C VAL A 118 -30.36 18.42 -4.54
N TRP A 119 -31.62 18.83 -4.50
CA TRP A 119 -32.01 20.20 -4.16
C TRP A 119 -31.60 20.57 -2.73
N LEU A 120 -31.94 19.74 -1.74
CA LEU A 120 -31.55 19.94 -0.35
C LEU A 120 -30.02 19.98 -0.20
N THR A 121 -29.31 19.09 -0.90
CA THR A 121 -27.83 19.07 -0.90
C THR A 121 -27.24 20.34 -1.50
N LYS A 122 -27.86 20.88 -2.57
CA LYS A 122 -27.41 22.12 -3.23
C LYS A 122 -27.58 23.33 -2.31
N LEU A 123 -28.70 23.42 -1.60
CA LEU A 123 -28.94 24.44 -0.56
C LEU A 123 -27.95 24.31 0.61
N GLN A 124 -27.62 23.08 1.00
CA GLN A 124 -26.59 22.83 2.01
C GLN A 124 -25.23 23.36 1.55
N ASN A 125 -24.80 23.01 0.34
CA ASN A 125 -23.50 23.39 -0.20
C ASN A 125 -23.34 24.91 -0.35
N SER A 126 -24.40 25.65 -0.73
CA SER A 126 -24.32 27.11 -0.85
C SER A 126 -24.03 27.83 0.47
N GLY A 127 -24.49 27.27 1.60
CA GLY A 127 -24.34 27.87 2.93
C GLY A 127 -23.20 27.34 3.82
N ASN A 128 -22.60 26.17 3.51
CA ASN A 128 -21.84 25.37 4.50
C ASN A 128 -20.41 24.98 4.11
N LYS A 129 -19.82 25.55 3.05
CA LYS A 129 -18.49 25.17 2.51
C LYS A 129 -18.34 23.67 2.23
N SER A 130 -19.45 22.95 2.03
CA SER A 130 -19.46 21.55 1.62
C SER A 130 -19.53 21.41 0.10
N LYS A 131 -19.15 20.23 -0.43
CA LYS A 131 -19.17 19.91 -1.86
C LYS A 131 -19.77 18.53 -2.12
N TYR A 132 -20.87 18.21 -1.45
CA TYR A 132 -21.53 16.91 -1.61
C TYR A 132 -22.29 16.84 -2.94
N ILE A 133 -22.32 15.67 -3.58
CA ILE A 133 -23.23 15.40 -4.71
C ILE A 133 -24.63 15.10 -4.18
N ILE A 134 -24.70 14.26 -3.14
CA ILE A 134 -25.90 13.92 -2.38
C ILE A 134 -25.52 13.85 -0.90
N ASP A 135 -26.29 14.52 -0.04
CA ASP A 135 -26.28 14.36 1.41
C ASP A 135 -27.71 14.11 1.91
N ASN A 136 -28.01 12.85 2.22
CA ASN A 136 -29.34 12.48 2.68
C ASN A 136 -29.55 12.71 4.19
N ARG A 137 -28.56 13.22 4.94
CA ARG A 137 -28.68 13.43 6.39
C ARG A 137 -29.81 14.39 6.73
N PHE A 138 -30.00 15.46 5.95
CA PHE A 138 -31.12 16.38 6.15
C PHE A 138 -32.49 15.70 6.08
N MET A 139 -32.63 14.66 5.25
CA MET A 139 -33.85 13.89 5.10
C MET A 139 -34.01 12.84 6.21
N ASN A 140 -32.91 12.23 6.65
CA ASN A 140 -32.93 11.04 7.49
C ASN A 140 -32.65 11.29 8.98
N GLN A 141 -32.02 12.41 9.34
CA GLN A 141 -31.58 12.70 10.71
C GLN A 141 -32.36 13.86 11.33
N ARG A 142 -32.76 13.71 12.59
CA ARG A 142 -33.32 14.81 13.38
C ARG A 142 -32.24 15.78 13.80
N ASN A 143 -32.63 17.01 14.11
CA ASN A 143 -31.75 18.09 14.55
C ASN A 143 -30.66 18.49 13.55
N PHE A 144 -30.65 17.98 12.32
CA PHE A 144 -29.54 18.21 11.38
C PHE A 144 -29.40 19.69 11.02
N HIS A 145 -30.48 20.47 11.14
CA HIS A 145 -30.46 21.94 11.07
C HIS A 145 -29.48 22.62 12.07
N GLN A 146 -29.05 21.94 13.14
CA GLN A 146 -28.04 22.43 14.08
C GLN A 146 -26.62 22.28 13.56
N ALA A 147 -26.39 21.33 12.65
CA ALA A 147 -25.10 21.08 12.02
C ALA A 147 -24.90 21.95 10.76
N LEU A 148 -25.91 22.72 10.35
CA LEU A 148 -25.93 23.49 9.11
C LEU A 148 -26.25 24.96 9.34
N ASN A 149 -25.71 25.81 8.48
CA ASN A 149 -26.23 27.13 8.16
C ASN A 149 -27.52 26.97 7.35
N MET A 150 -28.63 27.43 7.94
CA MET A 150 -29.99 27.25 7.43
C MET A 150 -30.52 28.42 6.59
N GLN A 151 -29.73 29.48 6.39
CA GLN A 151 -30.20 30.69 5.70
C GLN A 151 -30.77 30.40 4.30
N GLU A 152 -30.09 29.56 3.53
CA GLU A 152 -30.48 29.20 2.16
C GLU A 152 -31.77 28.38 2.13
N PHE A 153 -31.99 27.54 3.14
CA PHE A 153 -33.21 26.76 3.29
C PHE A 153 -34.43 27.61 3.64
N ASP A 154 -34.24 28.77 4.28
CA ASP A 154 -35.35 29.65 4.65
C ASP A 154 -36.04 30.26 3.42
N TYR A 155 -35.29 30.54 2.35
CA TYR A 155 -35.83 31.09 1.10
C TYR A 155 -36.71 30.09 0.36
N ASP A 156 -36.31 28.82 0.32
CA ASP A 156 -36.96 27.77 -0.47
C ASP A 156 -37.98 26.95 0.34
N LYS A 157 -38.13 27.24 1.64
CA LYS A 157 -38.92 26.43 2.58
C LYS A 157 -40.33 26.10 2.10
N GLU A 158 -41.08 27.12 1.66
CA GLU A 158 -42.47 26.94 1.22
C GLU A 158 -42.55 26.05 -0.04
N GLU A 159 -41.63 26.23 -0.97
CA GLU A 159 -41.55 25.42 -2.19
C GLU A 159 -41.20 23.96 -1.88
N ILE A 160 -40.26 23.73 -0.95
CA ILE A 160 -39.89 22.37 -0.52
C ILE A 160 -41.10 21.67 0.08
N ILE A 161 -41.84 22.34 0.97
CA ILE A 161 -43.06 21.78 1.59
C ILE A 161 -44.10 21.42 0.54
N LEU A 162 -44.32 22.29 -0.45
CA LEU A 162 -45.25 22.01 -1.56
C LEU A 162 -44.78 20.83 -2.42
N TYR A 163 -43.48 20.69 -2.64
CA TYR A 163 -42.89 19.60 -3.41
C TYR A 163 -43.04 18.24 -2.70
N LEU A 164 -42.93 18.19 -1.37
CA LEU A 164 -43.09 16.96 -0.58
C LEU A 164 -44.45 16.28 -0.82
N GLU A 165 -45.51 17.04 -1.11
CA GLU A 165 -46.85 16.47 -1.41
C GLU A 165 -46.91 15.72 -2.75
N LYS A 166 -45.92 15.89 -3.63
CA LYS A 166 -45.87 15.25 -4.96
C LYS A 166 -45.32 13.82 -4.91
N ILE A 167 -44.65 13.44 -3.82
CA ILE A 167 -44.02 12.12 -3.61
C ILE A 167 -45.05 11.15 -3.02
N LYS A 168 -45.29 10.03 -3.71
CA LYS A 168 -46.34 9.05 -3.40
C LYS A 168 -45.78 7.66 -3.10
N LEU A 169 -44.88 7.60 -2.12
CA LEU A 169 -44.30 6.36 -1.61
C LEU A 169 -44.98 5.91 -0.31
N LYS A 170 -45.21 4.61 -0.16
CA LYS A 170 -46.03 4.01 0.92
C LYS A 170 -45.57 4.39 2.35
N ASP A 171 -44.28 4.59 2.55
CA ASP A 171 -43.57 4.75 3.82
C ASP A 171 -42.84 6.11 3.95
N PHE A 172 -43.08 7.05 3.03
CA PHE A 172 -42.37 8.34 2.99
C PHE A 172 -42.83 9.36 4.03
N GLY A 173 -43.98 9.15 4.67
CA GLY A 173 -44.54 10.09 5.64
C GLY A 173 -43.60 10.43 6.81
N ARG A 174 -42.73 9.49 7.20
CA ARG A 174 -41.70 9.75 8.23
C ARG A 174 -40.62 10.71 7.73
N ILE A 175 -40.12 10.48 6.52
CA ILE A 175 -39.07 11.28 5.90
C ILE A 175 -39.57 12.70 5.66
N LYS A 176 -40.79 12.82 5.15
CA LYS A 176 -41.49 14.10 5.00
C LYS A 176 -41.50 14.91 6.30
N ARG A 177 -41.97 14.29 7.40
CA ARG A 177 -42.01 14.94 8.71
C ARG A 177 -40.62 15.39 9.17
N ASN A 178 -39.60 14.55 8.97
CA ASN A 178 -38.24 14.85 9.40
C ASN A 178 -37.64 16.06 8.64
N ILE A 179 -37.92 16.16 7.34
CA ILE A 179 -37.56 17.33 6.52
C ILE A 179 -38.27 18.58 7.03
N GLU A 180 -39.58 18.50 7.26
CA GLU A 180 -40.38 19.60 7.81
C GLU A 180 -39.85 20.05 9.18
N ASP A 181 -39.52 19.12 10.06
CA ASP A 181 -38.98 19.38 11.39
C ASP A 181 -37.63 20.11 11.31
N ASN A 182 -36.74 19.69 10.41
CA ASN A 182 -35.47 20.38 10.18
C ASN A 182 -35.67 21.80 9.59
N LEU A 183 -36.57 21.98 8.62
CA LEU A 183 -36.92 23.30 8.07
C LEU A 183 -37.57 24.22 9.10
N ASN A 184 -38.28 23.65 10.06
CA ASN A 184 -38.90 24.37 11.19
C ASN A 184 -37.98 24.50 12.40
N ARG A 185 -36.76 23.95 12.34
CA ARG A 185 -35.78 23.95 13.44
C ARG A 185 -36.35 23.36 14.73
N VAL A 186 -37.15 22.30 14.60
CA VAL A 186 -37.69 21.57 15.75
C VAL A 186 -36.54 20.85 16.45
N VAL A 187 -36.29 21.19 17.70
CA VAL A 187 -35.22 20.58 18.51
C VAL A 187 -35.77 19.38 19.27
N TYR A 188 -35.19 18.23 18.99
CA TYR A 188 -35.40 16.99 19.73
C TYR A 188 -34.31 16.81 20.78
N GLY A 189 -34.68 16.32 21.95
CA GLY A 189 -33.71 15.79 22.91
C GLY A 189 -33.22 14.39 22.48
N LEU A 190 -32.50 13.73 23.39
CA LEU A 190 -32.13 12.32 23.25
C LEU A 190 -33.37 11.46 22.96
N SER A 191 -33.25 10.56 21.98
CA SER A 191 -34.28 9.58 21.64
C SER A 191 -34.63 8.72 22.85
N GLU A 192 -35.92 8.45 23.03
CA GLU A 192 -36.40 7.59 24.10
C GLU A 192 -35.74 6.20 24.00
N ASN A 193 -35.25 5.70 25.14
CA ASN A 193 -34.58 4.41 25.25
C ASN A 193 -33.31 4.26 24.39
N PHE A 194 -32.66 5.37 23.98
CA PHE A 194 -31.43 5.31 23.18
C PHE A 194 -30.33 4.47 23.86
N PHE A 195 -29.98 4.80 25.10
CA PHE A 195 -28.98 4.04 25.87
C PHE A 195 -29.48 2.67 26.29
N GLU A 196 -30.79 2.44 26.44
CA GLU A 196 -31.31 1.09 26.67
C GLU A 196 -31.12 0.20 25.43
N LYS A 197 -31.20 0.77 24.23
CA LYS A 197 -31.06 0.05 22.97
C LYS A 197 -29.59 -0.15 22.55
N TYR A 198 -28.74 0.85 22.78
CA TYR A 198 -27.37 0.87 22.28
C TYR A 198 -26.30 0.85 23.37
N GLY A 199 -26.68 0.95 24.65
CA GLY A 199 -25.75 1.07 25.78
C GLY A 199 -24.74 -0.07 25.84
N ASP A 200 -25.21 -1.31 25.74
CA ASP A 200 -24.37 -2.52 25.76
C ASP A 200 -23.37 -2.58 24.59
N LYS A 201 -23.60 -1.80 23.52
CA LYS A 201 -22.70 -1.70 22.36
C LYS A 201 -21.71 -0.55 22.49
N LEU A 202 -22.15 0.55 23.10
CA LEU A 202 -21.36 1.75 23.34
C LEU A 202 -20.38 1.54 24.49
N LEU A 203 -20.78 0.80 25.54
CA LEU A 203 -19.94 0.43 26.66
C LEU A 203 -19.73 -1.08 26.63
N SER A 204 -18.77 -1.52 25.83
CA SER A 204 -18.34 -2.91 25.76
C SER A 204 -16.83 -3.01 25.62
N GLU A 205 -16.31 -4.17 25.98
CA GLU A 205 -14.89 -4.47 25.92
C GLU A 205 -14.31 -4.30 24.51
N ASN A 206 -15.12 -4.58 23.49
CA ASN A 206 -14.75 -4.53 22.08
C ASN A 206 -15.64 -3.54 21.28
N CYS A 207 -15.84 -2.36 21.87
CA CYS A 207 -16.68 -1.31 21.32
C CYS A 207 -16.24 -0.90 19.89
N PHE A 208 -14.94 -0.76 19.65
CA PHE A 208 -14.37 -0.32 18.36
C PHE A 208 -13.97 -1.51 17.49
N ASN A 209 -14.97 -2.23 16.95
CA ASN A 209 -14.74 -3.40 16.10
C ASN A 209 -15.73 -3.47 14.92
N PHE A 210 -15.83 -2.38 14.15
CA PHE A 210 -16.71 -2.30 12.98
C PHE A 210 -18.16 -2.71 13.28
N GLN A 211 -18.70 -2.25 14.41
CA GLN A 211 -20.01 -2.72 14.84
C GLN A 211 -21.10 -2.42 13.81
N SER A 212 -21.81 -3.47 13.38
CA SER A 212 -22.92 -3.37 12.45
C SER A 212 -24.23 -3.66 13.16
N PHE A 213 -25.21 -2.77 12.98
CA PHE A 213 -26.53 -2.91 13.60
C PHE A 213 -27.57 -2.01 12.94
N ASP A 214 -28.84 -2.38 13.10
CA ASP A 214 -29.96 -1.60 12.63
C ASP A 214 -30.11 -0.31 13.45
N ARG A 215 -29.95 0.82 12.76
CA ARG A 215 -30.14 2.14 13.36
C ARG A 215 -31.61 2.43 13.56
N GLY A 216 -31.89 3.18 14.62
CA GLY A 216 -33.19 3.72 14.89
C GLY A 216 -33.62 4.63 13.74
N THR A 217 -34.91 4.66 13.48
CA THR A 217 -35.49 5.43 12.38
C THR A 217 -35.59 6.93 12.69
N ASN A 218 -35.37 7.34 13.94
CA ASN A 218 -35.65 8.70 14.41
C ASN A 218 -34.48 9.30 15.18
N LEU A 219 -33.26 8.88 14.86
CA LEU A 219 -32.07 9.35 15.55
C LEU A 219 -31.76 10.79 15.21
N THR A 220 -31.21 11.51 16.18
CA THR A 220 -30.59 12.81 15.94
C THR A 220 -29.23 12.63 15.25
N TRP A 221 -28.73 13.67 14.59
CA TRP A 221 -27.39 13.60 13.99
C TRP A 221 -26.30 13.34 15.04
N GLN A 222 -26.47 13.81 16.29
CA GLN A 222 -25.56 13.52 17.39
C GLN A 222 -25.52 12.02 17.72
N GLU A 223 -26.70 11.40 17.81
CA GLU A 223 -26.86 9.96 18.04
C GLU A 223 -26.25 9.14 16.91
N ASP A 224 -26.51 9.52 15.66
CA ASP A 224 -25.89 8.85 14.51
C ASP A 224 -24.36 9.00 14.51
N THR A 225 -23.83 10.17 14.88
CA THR A 225 -22.38 10.41 14.94
C THR A 225 -21.73 9.56 16.04
N LEU A 226 -22.37 9.42 17.20
CA LEU A 226 -21.89 8.53 18.26
C LEU A 226 -21.90 7.06 17.81
N LEU A 227 -22.91 6.65 17.05
CA LEU A 227 -22.99 5.31 16.48
C LEU A 227 -21.99 5.09 15.34
N ASP A 228 -21.63 6.13 14.58
CA ASP A 228 -20.55 6.09 13.60
C ASP A 228 -19.20 5.79 14.28
N MET A 229 -18.95 6.36 15.47
CA MET A 229 -17.69 6.15 16.20
C MET A 229 -17.41 4.69 16.52
N ILE A 230 -18.44 3.88 16.76
CA ILE A 230 -18.28 2.44 17.07
C ILE A 230 -18.20 1.56 15.80
N GLN A 231 -18.24 2.17 14.61
CA GLN A 231 -17.98 1.50 13.33
C GLN A 231 -16.51 1.54 12.91
N ILE A 232 -15.63 2.14 13.70
CA ILE A 232 -14.19 2.07 13.45
C ILE A 232 -13.59 0.81 14.09
N SER A 233 -12.33 0.54 13.77
CA SER A 233 -11.48 -0.39 14.51
C SER A 233 -10.17 0.29 14.87
N ILE A 234 -9.47 -0.28 15.85
CA ILE A 234 -8.14 0.16 16.29
C ILE A 234 -7.16 -0.94 15.90
N ARG A 235 -6.07 -0.59 15.21
CA ARG A 235 -4.95 -1.52 15.00
C ARG A 235 -3.64 -0.76 15.14
N ASN A 236 -2.72 -1.30 15.94
CA ASN A 236 -1.41 -0.68 16.20
C ASN A 236 -1.52 0.79 16.64
N GLY A 237 -2.57 1.12 17.39
CA GLY A 237 -2.85 2.48 17.85
C GLY A 237 -3.41 3.45 16.82
N GLU A 238 -3.74 3.01 15.61
CA GLU A 238 -4.35 3.83 14.57
C GLU A 238 -5.85 3.52 14.37
N VAL A 239 -6.62 4.55 14.02
CA VAL A 239 -8.05 4.44 13.68
C VAL A 239 -8.21 3.94 12.25
N ILE A 240 -8.90 2.81 12.11
CA ILE A 240 -9.24 2.21 10.83
C ILE A 240 -10.74 2.41 10.56
N PRO A 241 -11.12 3.12 9.49
CA PRO A 241 -12.51 3.25 9.09
C PRO A 241 -13.03 1.92 8.52
N MET A 242 -14.35 1.70 8.57
CA MET A 242 -14.99 0.53 7.99
C MET A 242 -14.73 0.41 6.48
N TYR A 243 -14.62 1.55 5.81
CA TYR A 243 -14.31 1.64 4.39
C TYR A 243 -13.50 2.90 4.08
N SER A 244 -12.49 2.76 3.21
CA SER A 244 -11.73 3.88 2.63
C SER A 244 -11.33 3.53 1.21
N ASN A 245 -11.47 4.46 0.27
CA ASN A 245 -11.02 4.30 -1.12
C ASN A 245 -10.30 5.54 -1.67
N GLY A 246 -9.58 6.28 -0.82
CA GLY A 246 -8.89 7.52 -1.17
C GLY A 246 -9.83 8.73 -1.25
N ASP A 247 -10.94 8.60 -1.97
CA ASP A 247 -11.94 9.66 -2.16
C ASP A 247 -13.01 9.70 -1.06
N ILE A 248 -13.32 8.56 -0.46
CA ILE A 248 -14.43 8.39 0.49
C ILE A 248 -13.92 7.62 1.70
N ILE A 249 -14.24 8.12 2.89
CA ILE A 249 -13.95 7.49 4.18
C ILE A 249 -15.28 7.31 4.92
N VAL A 250 -15.58 6.09 5.36
CA VAL A 250 -16.81 5.76 6.09
C VAL A 250 -16.48 4.89 7.31
N PRO A 251 -16.80 5.32 8.54
CA PRO A 251 -17.21 6.68 8.91
C PRO A 251 -16.06 7.68 8.69
N ASN A 252 -16.38 8.93 8.35
CA ASN A 252 -15.35 9.97 8.13
C ASN A 252 -14.84 10.53 9.46
N TYR A 253 -13.93 9.79 10.10
CA TYR A 253 -13.36 10.19 11.38
C TYR A 253 -12.53 11.49 11.32
N LYS A 254 -12.13 11.94 10.12
CA LYS A 254 -11.42 13.22 9.94
C LYS A 254 -12.26 14.43 10.32
N ASP A 255 -13.58 14.31 10.29
CA ASP A 255 -14.50 15.38 10.67
C ASP A 255 -14.70 15.47 12.19
N TRP A 256 -14.18 14.51 12.97
CA TRP A 256 -14.32 14.46 14.43
C TRP A 256 -13.33 15.36 15.16
N THR A 257 -13.51 16.66 14.94
CA THR A 257 -12.70 17.71 15.57
C THR A 257 -12.90 17.76 17.10
N PRO A 258 -11.92 18.26 17.87
CA PRO A 258 -12.07 18.44 19.32
C PRO A 258 -13.32 19.25 19.73
N ASP A 259 -13.71 20.24 18.92
CA ASP A 259 -14.92 21.03 19.15
C ASP A 259 -16.20 20.21 18.96
N LEU A 260 -16.25 19.35 17.94
CA LEU A 260 -17.37 18.42 17.74
C LEU A 260 -17.49 17.45 18.90
N LEU A 261 -16.38 16.82 19.30
CA LEU A 261 -16.36 15.86 20.41
C LEU A 261 -16.84 16.51 21.72
N LYS A 262 -16.42 17.76 21.99
CA LYS A 262 -16.91 18.55 23.12
C LYS A 262 -18.42 18.85 23.04
N GLN A 263 -18.93 19.16 21.85
CA GLN A 263 -20.37 19.38 21.65
C GLN A 263 -21.18 18.11 21.90
N LEU A 264 -20.73 16.96 21.37
CA LEU A 264 -21.36 15.66 21.61
C LEU A 264 -21.37 15.32 23.09
N LYS A 265 -20.24 15.50 23.78
CA LYS A 265 -20.14 15.27 25.23
C LYS A 265 -21.16 16.10 26.02
N ASN A 266 -21.29 17.39 25.69
CA ASN A 266 -22.29 18.25 26.32
C ASN A 266 -23.74 17.86 25.99
N TYR A 267 -24.00 17.37 24.77
CA TYR A 267 -25.34 16.95 24.33
C TYR A 267 -25.81 15.70 25.07
N PHE A 268 -24.95 14.68 25.20
CA PHE A 268 -25.32 13.43 25.87
C PHE A 268 -25.24 13.52 27.39
N ASN A 269 -24.18 14.17 27.92
CA ASN A 269 -23.89 14.28 29.35
C ASN A 269 -24.11 12.94 30.09
N ASN A 270 -23.51 11.87 29.57
CA ASN A 270 -23.76 10.50 30.02
C ASN A 270 -22.46 9.68 29.99
N ARG A 271 -22.20 8.91 31.05
CA ARG A 271 -20.98 8.08 31.18
C ARG A 271 -20.77 7.12 30.00
N ILE A 272 -21.83 6.51 29.47
CA ILE A 272 -21.74 5.55 28.35
C ILE A 272 -21.28 6.24 27.06
N SER A 273 -21.78 7.44 26.76
CA SER A 273 -21.30 8.20 25.60
C SER A 273 -19.91 8.76 25.82
N ASP A 274 -19.60 9.18 27.05
CA ASP A 274 -18.29 9.75 27.40
C ASP A 274 -17.18 8.72 27.20
N PHE A 275 -17.44 7.45 27.54
CA PHE A 275 -16.53 6.33 27.25
C PHE A 275 -16.13 6.29 25.76
N VAL A 276 -17.09 6.33 24.83
CA VAL A 276 -16.80 6.30 23.39
C VAL A 276 -16.10 7.59 22.94
N ILE A 277 -16.64 8.75 23.32
CA ILE A 277 -16.18 10.05 22.85
C ILE A 277 -14.74 10.34 23.32
N GLU A 278 -14.44 10.06 24.60
CA GLU A 278 -13.10 10.30 25.15
C GLU A 278 -12.07 9.31 24.60
N SER A 279 -12.46 8.06 24.35
CA SER A 279 -11.57 7.08 23.72
C SER A 279 -11.26 7.46 22.27
N VAL A 280 -12.24 7.96 21.51
CA VAL A 280 -11.98 8.54 20.18
C VAL A 280 -11.10 9.79 20.24
N ASP A 281 -11.33 10.69 21.20
CA ASP A 281 -10.48 11.88 21.41
C ASP A 281 -9.03 11.51 21.75
N PHE A 282 -8.83 10.44 22.52
CA PHE A 282 -7.52 9.89 22.83
C PHE A 282 -6.83 9.33 21.59
N LEU A 283 -7.53 8.53 20.78
CA LEU A 283 -6.98 7.93 19.56
C LEU A 283 -6.58 9.00 18.52
N LEU A 284 -7.42 10.01 18.31
CA LEU A 284 -7.21 11.01 17.27
C LEU A 284 -6.31 12.17 17.72
N ASN A 285 -6.46 12.63 18.96
CA ASN A 285 -5.84 13.87 19.45
C ASN A 285 -4.86 13.64 20.61
N GLN A 286 -4.60 12.39 21.00
CA GLN A 286 -3.68 12.01 22.10
C GLN A 286 -4.03 12.67 23.44
N LYS A 287 -5.31 13.01 23.62
CA LYS A 287 -5.81 13.62 24.85
C LYS A 287 -6.29 12.52 25.79
N ALA A 288 -5.60 12.38 26.93
CA ALA A 288 -5.92 11.34 27.90
C ALA A 288 -7.40 11.41 28.34
N PRO A 289 -8.12 10.27 28.38
CA PRO A 289 -9.47 10.21 28.91
C PRO A 289 -9.52 10.59 30.39
N ASN A 290 -10.70 10.93 30.88
CA ASN A 290 -10.91 11.14 32.31
C ASN A 290 -10.79 9.82 33.08
N ILE A 291 -10.56 9.93 34.40
CA ILE A 291 -10.37 8.76 35.26
C ILE A 291 -11.55 7.77 35.19
N GLU A 292 -12.78 8.26 35.07
CA GLU A 292 -13.98 7.40 34.96
C GLU A 292 -13.95 6.52 33.71
N THR A 293 -13.56 7.07 32.56
CA THR A 293 -13.40 6.32 31.29
C THR A 293 -12.26 5.30 31.37
N ILE A 294 -11.15 5.67 32.03
CA ILE A 294 -10.04 4.74 32.24
C ILE A 294 -10.48 3.59 33.17
N GLU A 295 -11.22 3.89 34.23
CA GLU A 295 -11.80 2.89 35.13
C GLU A 295 -12.79 1.97 34.41
N ASP A 296 -13.58 2.49 33.47
CA ASP A 296 -14.47 1.69 32.63
C ASP A 296 -13.69 0.71 31.74
N HIS A 297 -12.62 1.16 31.08
CA HIS A 297 -11.73 0.25 30.35
C HIS A 297 -11.08 -0.79 31.27
N CYS A 298 -10.62 -0.40 32.46
CA CYS A 298 -10.08 -1.34 33.43
C CYS A 298 -11.12 -2.40 33.84
N ASN A 299 -12.36 -2.00 34.15
CA ASN A 299 -13.42 -2.92 34.53
C ASN A 299 -13.81 -3.87 33.39
N LEU A 300 -13.96 -3.37 32.17
CA LEU A 300 -14.24 -4.20 31.00
C LEU A 300 -13.11 -5.22 30.74
N PHE A 301 -11.86 -4.80 30.92
CA PHE A 301 -10.72 -5.72 30.83
C PHE A 301 -10.70 -6.76 31.94
N LEU A 302 -11.07 -6.39 33.17
CA LEU A 302 -11.22 -7.32 34.29
C LEU A 302 -12.29 -8.38 33.99
N GLU A 303 -13.44 -7.95 33.47
CA GLU A 303 -14.51 -8.86 33.06
C GLU A 303 -14.04 -9.82 31.97
N LEU A 304 -13.34 -9.31 30.97
CA LEU A 304 -12.72 -10.08 29.89
C LEU A 304 -11.75 -11.14 30.42
N ILE A 305 -10.85 -10.80 31.34
CA ILE A 305 -9.94 -11.78 31.95
C ILE A 305 -10.71 -12.87 32.70
N SER A 306 -11.84 -12.51 33.33
CA SER A 306 -12.61 -13.45 34.16
C SER A 306 -13.49 -14.42 33.35
N LYS A 307 -13.93 -14.03 32.15
CA LYS A 307 -14.96 -14.73 31.37
C LYS A 307 -14.58 -15.03 29.91
N GLY A 308 -13.69 -14.26 29.32
CA GLY A 308 -13.36 -14.31 27.89
C GLY A 308 -12.20 -15.25 27.56
N GLU A 309 -12.09 -15.60 26.29
CA GLU A 309 -10.95 -16.37 25.77
C GLU A 309 -9.75 -15.47 25.46
N ASP A 310 -8.53 -16.03 25.47
CA ASP A 310 -7.28 -15.29 25.19
C ASP A 310 -7.36 -14.46 23.89
N TYR A 311 -8.02 -15.00 22.85
CA TYR A 311 -8.21 -14.29 21.57
C TYR A 311 -9.11 -13.05 21.71
N GLU A 312 -10.20 -13.14 22.46
CA GLU A 312 -11.14 -12.03 22.68
C GLU A 312 -10.47 -10.90 23.46
N ILE A 313 -9.66 -11.25 24.47
CA ILE A 313 -8.89 -10.28 25.25
C ILE A 313 -7.96 -9.48 24.33
N LEU A 314 -7.16 -10.18 23.52
CA LEU A 314 -6.11 -9.59 22.69
C LEU A 314 -6.63 -8.83 21.46
N THR A 315 -7.86 -9.10 21.04
CA THR A 315 -8.50 -8.41 19.91
C THR A 315 -9.52 -7.36 20.37
N SER A 316 -9.67 -7.16 21.68
CA SER A 316 -10.59 -6.17 22.22
C SER A 316 -10.05 -4.75 22.06
N SER A 317 -10.94 -3.81 21.72
CA SER A 317 -10.59 -2.40 21.68
C SER A 317 -10.13 -1.85 23.04
N THR A 318 -10.63 -2.41 24.14
CA THR A 318 -10.18 -2.05 25.50
C THR A 318 -8.73 -2.42 25.74
N TYR A 319 -8.27 -3.59 25.28
CA TYR A 319 -6.86 -3.99 25.39
C TYR A 319 -5.93 -3.04 24.61
N GLU A 320 -6.31 -2.66 23.39
CA GLU A 320 -5.55 -1.70 22.56
C GLU A 320 -5.41 -0.34 23.25
N ILE A 321 -6.53 0.22 23.73
CA ILE A 321 -6.54 1.52 24.43
C ILE A 321 -5.70 1.47 25.71
N LEU A 322 -5.84 0.41 26.52
CA LEU A 322 -5.03 0.25 27.73
C LEU A 322 -3.54 0.14 27.40
N THR A 323 -3.18 -0.63 26.38
CA THR A 323 -1.78 -0.76 25.93
C THR A 323 -1.21 0.62 25.56
N MET A 324 -1.94 1.42 24.78
CA MET A 324 -1.53 2.78 24.44
C MET A 324 -1.39 3.69 25.68
N LEU A 325 -2.29 3.58 26.64
CA LEU A 325 -2.21 4.34 27.89
C LEU A 325 -0.96 3.97 28.72
N PHE A 326 -0.51 2.71 28.67
CA PHE A 326 0.75 2.28 29.28
C PHE A 326 1.97 2.80 28.50
N ASP A 327 2.00 2.62 27.19
CA ASP A 327 3.12 3.04 26.34
C ASP A 327 3.40 4.55 26.42
N GLN A 328 2.35 5.36 26.58
CA GLN A 328 2.47 6.82 26.74
C GLN A 328 2.76 7.26 28.18
N GLY A 329 2.81 6.33 29.14
CA GLY A 329 2.96 6.62 30.56
C GLY A 329 1.77 7.38 31.16
N ALA A 330 0.60 7.35 30.52
CA ALA A 330 -0.61 7.98 31.05
C ALA A 330 -1.07 7.28 32.33
N MET A 331 -0.96 5.95 32.37
CA MET A 331 -1.29 5.12 33.54
C MET A 331 -0.44 5.46 34.78
N ASP A 332 0.75 6.04 34.62
CA ASP A 332 1.61 6.44 35.73
C ASP A 332 1.25 7.80 36.33
N ARG A 333 0.51 8.63 35.59
CA ARG A 333 0.16 10.01 35.96
C ARG A 333 -1.22 10.13 36.63
N ILE A 334 -2.02 9.07 36.59
CA ILE A 334 -3.36 9.03 37.17
C ILE A 334 -3.34 8.58 38.63
N ASP A 335 -4.37 9.00 39.37
CA ASP A 335 -4.59 8.54 40.73
C ASP A 335 -4.86 7.04 40.76
N LYS A 336 -4.18 6.32 41.67
CA LYS A 336 -4.37 4.88 41.85
C LYS A 336 -5.60 4.61 42.71
N THR A 337 -6.78 4.76 42.11
CA THR A 337 -8.07 4.41 42.71
C THR A 337 -8.16 2.90 43.01
N GLU A 338 -9.21 2.47 43.70
CA GLU A 338 -9.37 1.06 44.05
C GLU A 338 -9.57 0.17 42.81
N VAL A 339 -10.30 0.66 41.80
CA VAL A 339 -10.47 -0.01 40.50
C VAL A 339 -9.13 -0.23 39.81
N ILE A 340 -8.27 0.80 39.76
CA ILE A 340 -6.94 0.69 39.15
C ILE A 340 -6.05 -0.30 39.92
N LYS A 341 -6.11 -0.30 41.26
CA LYS A 341 -5.36 -1.28 42.07
C LYS A 341 -5.87 -2.71 41.81
N GLU A 342 -7.18 -2.89 41.68
CA GLU A 342 -7.79 -4.18 41.36
C GLU A 342 -7.38 -4.65 39.96
N PHE A 343 -7.36 -3.77 38.98
CA PHE A 343 -6.82 -4.03 37.65
C PHE A 343 -5.41 -4.61 37.70
N TYR A 344 -4.47 -3.98 38.42
CA TYR A 344 -3.11 -4.52 38.57
C TYR A 344 -3.08 -5.86 39.31
N LYS A 345 -3.90 -6.04 40.36
CA LYS A 345 -3.98 -7.31 41.09
C LYS A 345 -4.44 -8.44 40.17
N SER A 346 -5.48 -8.21 39.38
CA SER A 346 -6.04 -9.19 38.47
C SER A 346 -5.10 -9.48 37.29
N LEU A 347 -4.49 -8.45 36.70
CA LEU A 347 -3.43 -8.60 35.69
C LEU A 347 -2.30 -9.50 36.21
N HIS A 348 -1.85 -9.29 37.45
CA HIS A 348 -0.81 -10.09 38.08
C HIS A 348 -1.27 -11.48 38.56
N SER A 349 -2.58 -11.74 38.56
CA SER A 349 -3.16 -13.04 38.90
C SER A 349 -3.33 -13.99 37.69
N ILE A 350 -3.16 -13.48 36.47
CA ILE A 350 -3.25 -14.28 35.23
C ILE A 350 -2.21 -15.39 35.26
N THR A 351 -2.68 -16.63 35.08
CA THR A 351 -1.84 -17.84 35.00
C THR A 351 -1.81 -18.47 33.60
N SER A 352 -2.70 -18.05 32.68
CA SER A 352 -2.68 -18.49 31.28
C SER A 352 -1.37 -18.06 30.62
N VAL A 353 -0.52 -19.02 30.34
CA VAL A 353 0.80 -18.77 29.76
C VAL A 353 0.71 -18.21 28.34
N ASN A 354 -0.24 -18.70 27.53
CA ASN A 354 -0.45 -18.22 26.16
C ASN A 354 -0.80 -16.72 26.16
N LEU A 355 -1.68 -16.30 27.08
CA LEU A 355 -2.00 -14.90 27.29
C LEU A 355 -0.79 -14.10 27.78
N LEU A 356 -0.06 -14.60 28.79
CA LEU A 356 1.14 -13.92 29.32
C LEU A 356 2.22 -13.68 28.25
N MET A 357 2.41 -14.63 27.32
CA MET A 357 3.34 -14.49 26.19
C MET A 357 3.03 -13.29 25.30
N ARG A 358 1.75 -12.91 25.21
CA ARG A 358 1.27 -11.76 24.44
C ARG A 358 1.28 -10.48 25.27
N LEU A 359 0.89 -10.54 26.55
CA LEU A 359 0.84 -9.38 27.43
C LEU A 359 2.22 -8.84 27.83
N ARG A 360 3.28 -9.66 27.81
CA ARG A 360 4.64 -9.26 28.27
C ARG A 360 5.25 -8.07 27.51
N SER A 361 4.77 -7.76 26.30
CA SER A 361 5.20 -6.58 25.54
C SER A 361 4.44 -5.31 25.89
N SER A 362 3.22 -5.46 26.44
CA SER A 362 2.24 -4.38 26.60
C SER A 362 2.07 -3.97 28.07
N PHE A 363 2.25 -4.92 28.99
CA PHE A 363 2.03 -4.70 30.42
C PHE A 363 3.19 -5.24 31.28
N PRO A 364 3.41 -4.64 32.47
CA PRO A 364 4.34 -5.21 33.44
C PRO A 364 3.82 -6.54 34.01
N LEU A 365 4.70 -7.54 34.08
CA LEU A 365 4.37 -8.86 34.64
C LEU A 365 4.94 -9.05 36.05
N HIS A 366 4.24 -9.82 36.88
CA HIS A 366 4.73 -10.25 38.19
C HIS A 366 5.84 -11.30 38.07
N ARG A 367 6.68 -11.46 39.11
CA ARG A 367 7.83 -12.38 39.10
C ARG A 367 7.44 -13.84 38.79
N ASP A 368 6.33 -14.31 39.35
CA ASP A 368 5.87 -15.68 39.15
C ASP A 368 5.37 -15.90 37.71
N GLN A 369 4.69 -14.91 37.12
CA GLN A 369 4.25 -14.93 35.72
C GLN A 369 5.46 -14.97 34.76
N ILE A 370 6.51 -14.21 35.08
CA ILE A 370 7.77 -14.25 34.34
C ILE A 370 8.38 -15.65 34.39
N GLN A 371 8.29 -16.35 35.54
CA GLN A 371 8.77 -17.72 35.65
C GLN A 371 7.93 -18.69 34.81
N SER A 372 6.60 -18.60 34.85
CA SER A 372 5.72 -19.44 34.02
C SER A 372 5.96 -19.25 32.52
N VAL A 373 6.20 -18.02 32.08
CA VAL A 373 6.59 -17.70 30.70
C VAL A 373 7.92 -18.38 30.33
N LYS A 374 8.91 -18.37 31.23
CA LYS A 374 10.19 -19.05 30.99
C LYS A 374 10.02 -20.55 30.89
N ASP A 375 9.27 -21.17 31.81
CA ASP A 375 9.03 -22.61 31.82
C ASP A 375 8.31 -23.07 30.54
N TYR A 376 7.39 -22.25 30.03
CA TYR A 376 6.70 -22.51 28.77
C TYR A 376 7.62 -22.45 27.56
N ILE A 377 8.42 -21.38 27.44
CA ILE A 377 9.41 -21.28 26.35
C ILE A 377 10.38 -22.47 26.41
N GLU A 378 10.72 -22.92 27.61
CA GLU A 378 11.51 -24.14 27.81
C GLU A 378 10.81 -25.39 27.29
N ASN A 379 9.52 -25.56 27.56
CA ASN A 379 8.75 -26.67 26.99
C ASN A 379 8.61 -26.57 25.46
N GLU A 380 8.45 -25.37 24.92
CA GLU A 380 8.37 -25.13 23.47
C GLU A 380 9.66 -25.57 22.76
N TYR A 381 10.83 -25.18 23.24
CA TYR A 381 12.08 -25.65 22.61
C TYR A 381 12.34 -27.15 22.84
N ARG A 382 11.74 -27.77 23.85
CA ARG A 382 11.84 -29.24 24.09
C ARG A 382 11.09 -30.05 23.04
N THR A 383 10.08 -29.47 22.38
CA THR A 383 9.27 -30.14 21.35
C THR A 383 10.09 -30.65 20.16
N ILE A 384 11.32 -30.16 19.96
CA ILE A 384 12.23 -30.63 18.92
C ILE A 384 12.43 -32.15 18.89
N LEU A 385 12.30 -32.81 20.05
CA LEU A 385 12.41 -34.27 20.18
C LEU A 385 11.29 -35.00 19.42
N ASP A 386 10.11 -34.38 19.32
CA ASP A 386 8.88 -34.95 18.77
C ASP A 386 8.63 -34.55 17.30
N ILE A 387 9.35 -33.55 16.79
CA ILE A 387 9.22 -33.07 15.41
C ILE A 387 9.72 -34.14 14.43
N ASN A 388 8.91 -34.51 13.44
CA ASN A 388 9.23 -35.57 12.47
C ASN A 388 9.03 -35.17 11.00
N ASP A 389 8.73 -33.90 10.72
CA ASP A 389 8.49 -33.38 9.38
C ASP A 389 9.09 -31.96 9.19
N ILE A 390 9.40 -31.63 7.94
CA ILE A 390 10.03 -30.36 7.56
C ILE A 390 9.14 -29.14 7.83
N PRO A 391 7.82 -29.15 7.53
CA PRO A 391 6.93 -28.03 7.86
C PRO A 391 6.94 -27.67 9.36
N THR A 392 6.79 -28.65 10.23
CA THR A 392 6.79 -28.43 11.70
C THR A 392 8.16 -27.94 12.18
N LEU A 393 9.27 -28.49 11.68
CA LEU A 393 10.62 -27.99 12.01
C LEU A 393 10.81 -26.54 11.52
N THR A 394 10.30 -26.21 10.34
CA THR A 394 10.38 -24.84 9.81
C THR A 394 9.64 -23.85 10.72
N GLN A 395 8.47 -24.22 11.25
CA GLN A 395 7.73 -23.39 12.20
C GLN A 395 8.47 -23.23 13.53
N TYR A 396 9.08 -24.31 14.03
CA TYR A 396 9.94 -24.29 15.21
C TYR A 396 11.11 -23.30 15.04
N LEU A 397 11.82 -23.35 13.90
CA LEU A 397 12.96 -22.47 13.61
C LEU A 397 12.57 -20.99 13.46
N LYS A 398 11.32 -20.70 13.10
CA LYS A 398 10.78 -19.33 13.01
C LYS A 398 10.48 -18.70 14.37
N ASN A 399 10.41 -19.50 15.44
CA ASN A 399 10.05 -18.99 16.77
C ASN A 399 11.25 -18.24 17.40
N ILE A 400 11.10 -16.93 17.53
CA ILE A 400 12.14 -16.03 18.06
C ILE A 400 12.44 -16.32 19.53
N ASP A 401 11.44 -16.73 20.32
CA ASP A 401 11.64 -17.07 21.73
C ASP A 401 12.51 -18.32 21.87
N ILE A 402 12.29 -19.33 21.03
CA ILE A 402 13.14 -20.53 20.98
C ILE A 402 14.58 -20.12 20.71
N ALA A 403 14.83 -19.34 19.64
CA ALA A 403 16.18 -18.89 19.31
C ALA A 403 16.85 -18.14 20.48
N ARG A 404 16.10 -17.27 21.17
CA ARG A 404 16.60 -16.43 22.25
C ARG A 404 16.95 -17.20 23.53
N TYR A 405 16.20 -18.26 23.86
CA TYR A 405 16.27 -18.91 25.17
C TYR A 405 16.67 -20.39 25.14
N ILE A 406 16.79 -21.03 23.98
CA ILE A 406 17.23 -22.43 23.86
C ILE A 406 18.57 -22.67 24.57
N ASN A 407 18.70 -23.82 25.21
CA ASN A 407 19.95 -24.25 25.86
C ASN A 407 20.81 -25.13 24.92
N GLN A 408 22.04 -25.42 25.34
CA GLN A 408 22.99 -26.17 24.50
C GLN A 408 22.48 -27.57 24.10
N ILE A 409 21.82 -28.29 25.01
CA ILE A 409 21.34 -29.67 24.75
C ILE A 409 20.31 -29.67 23.62
N TYR A 410 19.28 -28.84 23.72
CA TYR A 410 18.22 -28.79 22.69
C TYR A 410 18.66 -28.10 21.41
N TYR A 411 19.66 -27.22 21.48
CA TYR A 411 20.33 -26.68 20.31
C TYR A 411 21.03 -27.81 19.51
N ASP A 412 21.75 -28.70 20.19
CA ASP A 412 22.39 -29.84 19.55
C ASP A 412 21.36 -30.82 18.95
N GLU A 413 20.27 -31.11 19.66
CA GLU A 413 19.14 -31.90 19.13
C GLU A 413 18.48 -31.25 17.89
N THR A 414 18.40 -29.92 17.84
CA THR A 414 17.86 -29.19 16.68
C THR A 414 18.69 -29.46 15.43
N LYS A 415 20.02 -29.53 15.57
CA LYS A 415 20.94 -29.84 14.46
C LYS A 415 20.78 -31.27 13.98
N ASP A 416 20.77 -32.22 14.91
CA ASP A 416 20.59 -33.64 14.59
C ASP A 416 19.23 -33.87 13.91
N ARG A 417 18.18 -33.19 14.39
CA ARG A 417 16.85 -33.27 13.79
C ARG A 417 16.81 -32.69 12.38
N PHE A 418 17.42 -31.53 12.16
CA PHE A 418 17.54 -30.92 10.84
C PHE A 418 18.22 -31.88 9.85
N LEU A 419 19.40 -32.41 10.21
CA LEU A 419 20.15 -33.35 9.36
C LEU A 419 19.36 -34.63 9.06
N LYS A 420 18.63 -35.16 10.05
CA LYS A 420 17.79 -36.35 9.87
C LYS A 420 16.66 -36.13 8.86
N LEU A 421 15.98 -34.97 8.93
CA LEU A 421 14.81 -34.70 8.10
C LEU A 421 15.15 -34.34 6.65
N ILE A 422 16.32 -33.76 6.40
CA ILE A 422 16.73 -33.35 5.03
C ILE A 422 17.46 -34.43 4.24
N LYS A 423 17.84 -35.54 4.90
CA LYS A 423 18.77 -36.54 4.32
C LYS A 423 18.28 -37.07 2.97
N ASP A 424 16.99 -37.40 2.88
CA ASP A 424 16.38 -38.06 1.71
C ASP A 424 15.24 -37.24 1.07
N VAL A 425 15.09 -35.96 1.43
CA VAL A 425 14.05 -35.07 0.87
C VAL A 425 14.65 -34.14 -0.18
N ASN A 426 13.96 -34.04 -1.31
CA ASN A 426 14.44 -33.33 -2.49
C ASN A 426 13.41 -32.36 -3.10
N ASP A 427 12.32 -32.04 -2.40
CA ASP A 427 11.31 -31.09 -2.90
C ASP A 427 11.62 -29.61 -2.56
N THR A 428 10.72 -28.72 -2.97
CA THR A 428 10.81 -27.26 -2.78
C THR A 428 10.92 -26.82 -1.31
N LEU A 429 10.55 -27.66 -0.33
CA LEU A 429 10.61 -27.33 1.08
C LEU A 429 12.05 -27.29 1.60
N VAL A 430 12.99 -27.99 0.93
CA VAL A 430 14.39 -28.07 1.35
C VAL A 430 15.06 -26.69 1.33
N ALA A 431 14.90 -25.93 0.25
CA ALA A 431 15.47 -24.58 0.18
C ALA A 431 14.91 -23.65 1.27
N ASN A 432 13.60 -23.76 1.54
CA ASN A 432 12.93 -22.98 2.56
C ASN A 432 13.43 -23.29 3.99
N ILE A 433 13.60 -24.57 4.32
CA ILE A 433 14.09 -24.93 5.66
C ILE A 433 15.57 -24.57 5.84
N PHE A 434 16.41 -24.66 4.81
CA PHE A 434 17.80 -24.18 4.87
C PHE A 434 17.87 -22.67 5.16
N TYR A 435 17.05 -21.88 4.47
CA TYR A 435 16.94 -20.44 4.72
C TYR A 435 16.52 -20.16 6.18
N HIS A 436 15.46 -20.81 6.66
CA HIS A 436 14.98 -20.61 8.04
C HIS A 436 15.95 -21.14 9.10
N ALA A 437 16.70 -22.21 8.82
CA ALA A 437 17.75 -22.69 9.70
C ALA A 437 18.89 -21.66 9.83
N MET A 438 19.30 -21.03 8.73
CA MET A 438 20.30 -19.96 8.80
C MET A 438 19.81 -18.75 9.60
N LEU A 439 18.56 -18.33 9.40
CA LEU A 439 17.96 -17.24 10.19
C LEU A 439 17.88 -17.58 11.69
N PHE A 440 17.52 -18.82 12.02
CA PHE A 440 17.53 -19.32 13.39
C PHE A 440 18.93 -19.23 14.00
N LEU A 441 19.97 -19.71 13.30
CA LEU A 441 21.36 -19.62 13.78
C LEU A 441 21.83 -18.17 13.97
N ILE A 442 21.46 -17.26 13.05
CA ILE A 442 21.74 -15.83 13.19
C ILE A 442 21.06 -15.27 14.45
N SER A 443 19.78 -15.58 14.64
CA SER A 443 19.02 -15.14 15.81
C SER A 443 19.60 -15.66 17.12
N VAL A 444 19.98 -16.95 17.18
CA VAL A 444 20.69 -17.54 18.33
C VAL A 444 22.01 -16.80 18.57
N ASN A 445 22.84 -16.59 17.55
CA ASN A 445 24.13 -15.91 17.71
C ASN A 445 24.00 -14.46 18.22
N GLN A 446 22.95 -13.75 17.79
CA GLN A 446 22.69 -12.35 18.17
C GLN A 446 22.05 -12.23 19.56
N THR A 447 21.03 -13.03 19.86
CA THR A 447 20.14 -12.81 21.01
C THR A 447 20.38 -13.77 22.18
N ASN A 448 20.84 -14.99 21.92
CA ASN A 448 21.03 -16.03 22.93
C ASN A 448 22.32 -15.79 23.74
N GLN A 449 22.23 -15.97 25.06
CA GLN A 449 23.34 -15.78 26.01
C GLN A 449 23.83 -17.10 26.63
N ILE A 450 23.20 -18.22 26.29
CA ILE A 450 23.41 -19.55 26.90
C ILE A 450 24.26 -20.44 25.99
N VAL A 451 23.97 -20.46 24.68
CA VAL A 451 24.65 -21.32 23.70
C VAL A 451 26.02 -20.76 23.30
N ASP A 452 27.02 -21.64 23.11
CA ASP A 452 28.37 -21.22 22.70
C ASP A 452 28.36 -20.66 21.28
N LYS A 453 28.55 -19.34 21.16
CA LYS A 453 28.56 -18.62 19.87
C LYS A 453 29.64 -19.10 18.90
N ARG A 454 30.71 -19.74 19.37
CA ARG A 454 31.72 -20.34 18.48
C ARG A 454 31.17 -21.55 17.74
N ILE A 455 30.39 -22.37 18.44
CA ILE A 455 29.71 -23.53 17.85
C ILE A 455 28.67 -23.05 16.84
N VAL A 456 27.85 -22.05 17.20
CA VAL A 456 26.83 -21.50 16.29
C VAL A 456 27.45 -20.96 14.99
N LYS A 457 28.56 -20.22 15.08
CA LYS A 457 29.27 -19.72 13.90
C LYS A 457 29.82 -20.86 13.03
N GLN A 458 30.35 -21.91 13.65
CA GLN A 458 30.82 -23.09 12.90
C GLN A 458 29.66 -23.81 12.22
N ASP A 459 28.51 -23.93 12.89
CA ASP A 459 27.32 -24.56 12.35
C ASP A 459 26.73 -23.75 11.18
N MET A 460 26.79 -22.41 11.23
CA MET A 460 26.43 -21.55 10.09
C MET A 460 27.32 -21.83 8.87
N ILE A 461 28.63 -21.94 9.06
CA ILE A 461 29.58 -22.27 7.98
C ILE A 461 29.29 -23.67 7.43
N ASN A 462 29.13 -24.66 8.30
CA ASN A 462 28.86 -26.04 7.91
C ASN A 462 27.53 -26.17 7.15
N LEU A 463 26.50 -25.42 7.56
CA LEU A 463 25.19 -25.39 6.91
C LEU A 463 25.30 -24.84 5.48
N GLN A 464 26.06 -23.76 5.29
CA GLN A 464 26.31 -23.18 3.97
C GLN A 464 27.11 -24.14 3.09
N GLU A 465 28.21 -24.69 3.59
CA GLU A 465 29.03 -25.64 2.83
C GLU A 465 28.26 -26.90 2.45
N TYR A 466 27.39 -27.39 3.33
CA TYR A 466 26.54 -28.55 3.05
C TYR A 466 25.53 -28.27 1.94
N TRP A 467 24.94 -27.08 1.93
CA TRP A 467 24.08 -26.66 0.82
C TRP A 467 24.86 -26.67 -0.50
N GLU A 468 25.97 -25.94 -0.57
CA GLU A 468 26.75 -25.72 -1.78
C GLU A 468 27.30 -27.03 -2.36
N LYS A 469 27.88 -27.89 -1.49
CA LYS A 469 28.56 -29.11 -1.93
C LYS A 469 27.63 -30.30 -2.14
N SER A 470 26.48 -30.34 -1.48
CA SER A 470 25.64 -31.55 -1.44
C SER A 470 24.21 -31.35 -1.91
N LYS A 471 23.54 -30.24 -1.57
CA LYS A 471 22.11 -30.08 -1.84
C LYS A 471 21.77 -29.23 -3.06
N TYR A 472 22.55 -28.21 -3.39
CA TYR A 472 22.27 -27.30 -4.50
C TYR A 472 22.01 -28.04 -5.82
N GLN A 473 22.93 -28.90 -6.26
CA GLN A 473 22.79 -29.66 -7.51
C GLN A 473 21.64 -30.67 -7.51
N GLU A 474 21.27 -31.20 -6.34
CA GLU A 474 20.10 -32.07 -6.21
C GLU A 474 18.81 -31.26 -6.41
N GLN A 475 18.73 -30.07 -5.81
CA GLN A 475 17.56 -29.19 -5.89
C GLN A 475 17.34 -28.63 -7.29
N VAL A 476 18.42 -28.21 -7.98
CA VAL A 476 18.33 -27.72 -9.37
C VAL A 476 17.70 -28.76 -10.31
N LYS A 477 17.99 -30.04 -10.12
CA LYS A 477 17.42 -31.14 -10.95
C LYS A 477 15.91 -31.33 -10.76
N ASN A 478 15.35 -30.84 -9.66
CA ASN A 478 13.92 -30.97 -9.37
C ASN A 478 13.11 -29.76 -9.84
N LEU A 479 13.77 -28.73 -10.36
CA LEU A 479 13.10 -27.57 -10.94
C LEU A 479 12.51 -27.92 -12.30
N GLN A 480 11.30 -27.40 -12.56
CA GLN A 480 10.71 -27.46 -13.89
C GLN A 480 11.31 -26.37 -14.76
N GLU A 481 11.90 -26.77 -15.89
CA GLU A 481 12.43 -25.84 -16.88
C GLU A 481 11.31 -25.35 -17.81
N PHE A 482 11.18 -24.03 -17.93
CA PHE A 482 10.35 -23.39 -18.95
C PHE A 482 11.27 -22.71 -19.96
N THR A 483 11.23 -23.17 -21.21
CA THR A 483 12.06 -22.61 -22.28
C THR A 483 11.20 -21.79 -23.24
N TYR A 484 11.60 -20.54 -23.47
CA TYR A 484 10.99 -19.65 -24.46
C TYR A 484 12.02 -19.32 -25.53
N GLY A 485 11.64 -19.46 -26.79
CA GLY A 485 12.49 -19.16 -27.95
C GLY A 485 11.93 -18.00 -28.77
N THR A 486 12.80 -17.11 -29.23
CA THR A 486 12.47 -16.07 -30.20
C THR A 486 13.49 -16.13 -31.34
N GLN A 487 13.04 -15.99 -32.58
CA GLN A 487 13.91 -15.96 -33.76
C GLN A 487 13.88 -14.55 -34.35
N ILE A 488 15.06 -13.95 -34.54
CA ILE A 488 15.25 -12.60 -35.11
C ILE A 488 16.15 -12.75 -36.33
N SER A 489 15.90 -11.97 -37.37
CA SER A 489 16.71 -12.05 -38.60
C SER A 489 18.12 -11.49 -38.37
N THR A 490 19.11 -12.06 -39.06
CA THR A 490 20.51 -11.56 -38.99
C THR A 490 20.62 -10.11 -39.46
N GLU A 491 19.80 -9.69 -40.43
CA GLU A 491 19.76 -8.31 -40.92
C GLU A 491 19.34 -7.32 -39.83
N GLU A 492 18.29 -7.65 -39.06
CA GLU A 492 17.85 -6.83 -37.93
C GLU A 492 18.89 -6.75 -36.83
N VAL A 493 19.56 -7.87 -36.52
CA VAL A 493 20.66 -7.91 -35.53
C VAL A 493 21.82 -7.02 -35.97
N GLU A 494 22.25 -7.09 -37.23
CA GLU A 494 23.33 -6.24 -37.75
C GLU A 494 22.95 -4.76 -37.75
N LYS A 495 21.71 -4.42 -38.14
CA LYS A 495 21.20 -3.04 -38.07
C LYS A 495 21.15 -2.52 -36.64
N TYR A 496 20.73 -3.35 -35.70
CA TYR A 496 20.70 -3.02 -34.27
C TYR A 496 22.11 -2.75 -33.73
N ASN A 497 23.05 -3.67 -33.98
CA ASN A 497 24.45 -3.52 -33.55
C ASN A 497 25.11 -2.27 -34.13
N LYS A 498 24.88 -1.96 -35.41
CA LYS A 498 25.37 -0.74 -36.03
C LYS A 498 24.83 0.51 -35.34
N SER A 499 23.53 0.51 -35.03
CA SER A 499 22.87 1.64 -34.35
C SER A 499 23.45 1.88 -32.95
N ILE A 500 23.79 0.82 -32.21
CA ILE A 500 24.44 0.91 -30.89
C ILE A 500 25.83 1.55 -30.99
N LEU A 501 26.63 1.15 -31.98
CA LEU A 501 27.97 1.71 -32.20
C LEU A 501 27.94 3.18 -32.62
N GLU A 502 26.83 3.66 -33.18
CA GLU A 502 26.61 5.07 -33.52
C GLU A 502 26.03 5.87 -32.34
N ASN A 503 25.10 5.27 -31.58
CA ASN A 503 24.47 5.87 -30.43
C ASN A 503 24.19 4.82 -29.33
N PRO A 504 24.98 4.79 -28.25
CA PRO A 504 24.82 3.79 -27.19
C PRO A 504 23.55 4.00 -26.34
N ILE A 505 22.90 5.17 -26.39
CA ILE A 505 21.69 5.47 -25.60
C ILE A 505 20.52 4.56 -26.01
N ILE A 506 20.53 4.02 -27.24
CA ILE A 506 19.51 3.07 -27.72
C ILE A 506 19.43 1.84 -26.80
N VAL A 507 20.57 1.36 -26.28
CA VAL A 507 20.60 0.24 -25.33
C VAL A 507 19.89 0.61 -24.04
N ALA A 508 20.17 1.80 -23.50
CA ALA A 508 19.54 2.27 -22.26
C ALA A 508 18.01 2.38 -22.43
N ASN A 509 17.55 3.01 -23.51
CA ASN A 509 16.12 3.11 -23.83
C ASN A 509 15.42 1.76 -24.04
N SER A 510 16.16 0.72 -24.41
CA SER A 510 15.61 -0.63 -24.62
C SER A 510 15.61 -1.47 -23.34
N THR A 511 16.19 -0.96 -22.24
CA THR A 511 16.44 -1.75 -21.02
C THR A 511 15.81 -1.14 -19.79
N VAL A 512 16.03 0.15 -19.54
CA VAL A 512 15.42 0.87 -18.42
C VAL A 512 14.13 1.56 -18.84
N LEU A 513 13.13 1.54 -17.95
CA LEU A 513 11.82 2.18 -18.17
C LEU A 513 11.93 3.63 -17.70
N ALA A 514 12.26 4.54 -18.61
CA ALA A 514 12.39 5.96 -18.28
C ALA A 514 11.09 6.75 -18.57
N LYS A 515 10.24 6.24 -19.47
CA LYS A 515 8.99 6.89 -19.88
C LYS A 515 7.82 6.48 -19.01
N VAL A 516 6.91 7.41 -18.77
CA VAL A 516 5.72 7.18 -17.94
C VAL A 516 4.84 6.07 -18.52
N ASP A 517 4.64 6.02 -19.83
CA ASP A 517 3.79 4.99 -20.47
C ASP A 517 4.36 3.57 -20.33
N ASP A 518 5.69 3.44 -20.40
CA ASP A 518 6.38 2.15 -20.20
C ASP A 518 6.23 1.69 -18.74
N LEU A 519 6.31 2.63 -17.78
CA LEU A 519 6.08 2.36 -16.36
C LEU A 519 4.62 1.94 -16.10
N ILE A 520 3.64 2.66 -16.66
CA ILE A 520 2.21 2.33 -16.55
C ILE A 520 1.95 0.91 -17.06
N SER A 521 2.52 0.55 -18.21
CA SER A 521 2.36 -0.79 -18.80
C SER A 521 2.84 -1.90 -17.87
N VAL A 522 3.94 -1.67 -17.13
CA VAL A 522 4.41 -2.63 -16.12
C VAL A 522 3.47 -2.67 -14.91
N LEU A 523 3.00 -1.51 -14.42
CA LEU A 523 2.04 -1.43 -13.30
C LEU A 523 0.73 -2.17 -13.63
N GLU A 524 0.18 -1.98 -14.83
CA GLU A 524 -1.03 -2.68 -15.29
C GLU A 524 -0.83 -4.19 -15.31
N ARG A 525 0.28 -4.67 -15.90
CA ARG A 525 0.61 -6.10 -15.92
C ARG A 525 0.76 -6.67 -14.52
N THR A 526 1.45 -5.97 -13.63
CA THR A 526 1.64 -6.36 -12.23
C THR A 526 0.32 -6.40 -11.47
N SER A 527 -0.54 -5.39 -11.64
CA SER A 527 -1.89 -5.33 -11.10
C SER A 527 -2.76 -6.53 -11.56
N ASN A 528 -2.65 -6.91 -12.83
CA ASN A 528 -3.41 -8.02 -13.41
C ASN A 528 -2.92 -9.40 -12.94
N HIS A 529 -1.67 -9.50 -12.48
CA HIS A 529 -1.04 -10.73 -12.00
C HIS A 529 -0.57 -10.61 -10.53
N SER A 530 -1.32 -9.87 -9.71
CA SER A 530 -0.95 -9.52 -8.32
C SER A 530 -0.54 -10.72 -7.46
N LEU A 531 -1.23 -11.85 -7.60
CA LEU A 531 -0.91 -13.08 -6.86
C LEU A 531 0.54 -13.54 -7.04
N MET A 532 1.13 -13.35 -8.22
CA MET A 532 2.53 -13.74 -8.48
C MET A 532 3.52 -12.94 -7.63
N TYR A 533 3.16 -11.72 -7.26
CA TYR A 533 4.00 -10.81 -6.48
C TYR A 533 3.70 -10.89 -4.97
N MET A 534 2.59 -11.52 -4.57
CA MET A 534 2.19 -11.68 -3.16
C MET A 534 2.66 -13.01 -2.55
N VAL A 535 3.14 -13.96 -3.36
CA VAL A 535 3.64 -15.26 -2.88
C VAL A 535 5.11 -15.18 -2.47
N ASN A 536 5.51 -15.99 -1.47
CA ASN A 536 6.90 -16.08 -1.07
C ASN A 536 7.75 -16.71 -2.19
N ARG A 537 8.83 -16.04 -2.58
CA ARG A 537 9.81 -16.52 -3.57
C ARG A 537 11.13 -16.87 -2.88
N ILE A 538 11.73 -18.00 -3.25
CA ILE A 538 13.08 -18.40 -2.84
C ILE A 538 13.89 -18.73 -4.09
N GLU A 539 15.00 -18.04 -4.27
CA GLU A 539 16.00 -18.31 -5.28
C GLU A 539 16.90 -19.47 -4.83
N ILE A 540 17.06 -20.46 -5.72
CA ILE A 540 18.00 -21.58 -5.55
C ILE A 540 19.36 -21.13 -6.05
N ASN A 541 20.15 -20.52 -5.17
CA ASN A 541 21.50 -20.05 -5.49
C ASN A 541 22.56 -21.08 -5.06
N ASN A 542 23.70 -21.14 -5.74
CA ASN A 542 24.75 -22.13 -5.48
C ASN A 542 25.41 -21.98 -4.11
N ILE A 543 25.55 -20.74 -3.62
CA ILE A 543 26.17 -20.47 -2.32
C ILE A 543 25.18 -20.84 -1.20
N PHE A 544 23.94 -20.34 -1.26
CA PHE A 544 22.89 -20.62 -0.27
C PHE A 544 21.49 -20.19 -0.78
N PRO A 545 20.36 -20.78 -0.34
CA PRO A 545 19.03 -20.28 -0.71
C PRO A 545 18.81 -18.83 -0.28
N ILE A 546 18.26 -18.02 -1.17
CA ILE A 546 18.00 -16.60 -0.91
C ILE A 546 16.49 -16.37 -1.02
N LYS A 547 15.88 -15.90 0.07
CA LYS A 547 14.49 -15.46 0.01
C LYS A 547 14.43 -14.09 -0.65
N ASP A 548 13.46 -13.89 -1.54
CA ASP A 548 13.10 -12.56 -2.00
C ASP A 548 12.58 -11.75 -0.80
N THR A 549 13.35 -10.74 -0.40
CA THR A 549 13.04 -9.85 0.72
C THR A 549 12.43 -8.53 0.25
N GLY A 550 12.07 -8.42 -1.03
CA GLY A 550 11.62 -7.18 -1.63
C GLY A 550 12.76 -6.19 -1.88
N ILE A 551 12.38 -4.94 -2.14
CA ILE A 551 13.31 -3.86 -2.49
C ILE A 551 13.94 -3.24 -1.25
N ASN A 552 15.26 -3.10 -1.27
CA ASN A 552 16.00 -2.40 -0.22
C ASN A 552 16.15 -0.92 -0.59
N PHE A 553 15.28 -0.08 -0.02
CA PHE A 553 15.33 1.38 -0.22
C PHE A 553 16.43 2.06 0.62
N ASP A 554 16.77 1.52 1.80
CA ASP A 554 17.72 2.13 2.74
C ASP A 554 19.14 2.28 2.17
N ARG A 555 19.52 1.40 1.24
CA ARG A 555 20.86 1.40 0.62
C ARG A 555 20.90 2.08 -0.75
N HIS A 556 19.76 2.38 -1.36
CA HIS A 556 19.64 2.84 -2.75
C HIS A 556 18.66 3.99 -2.86
N GLU A 557 19.10 5.18 -2.46
CA GLU A 557 18.25 6.36 -2.45
C GLU A 557 17.69 6.74 -3.84
N THR A 558 18.34 6.37 -4.95
CA THR A 558 17.79 6.53 -6.30
C THR A 558 16.49 5.74 -6.50
N ASP A 559 16.34 4.59 -5.84
CA ASP A 559 15.09 3.82 -5.90
C ASP A 559 13.95 4.51 -5.15
N ASN A 560 14.24 5.46 -4.24
CA ASN A 560 13.21 6.35 -3.68
C ASN A 560 12.68 7.32 -4.74
N ILE A 561 13.48 7.73 -5.73
CA ILE A 561 13.02 8.54 -6.86
C ILE A 561 12.05 7.72 -7.70
N LEU A 562 12.42 6.47 -8.00
CA LEU A 562 11.55 5.55 -8.74
C LEU A 562 10.25 5.28 -7.97
N ARG A 563 10.33 5.07 -6.66
CA ARG A 563 9.15 4.94 -5.78
C ARG A 563 8.26 6.18 -5.83
N LYS A 564 8.82 7.38 -5.70
CA LYS A 564 8.05 8.64 -5.84
C LYS A 564 7.37 8.73 -7.19
N GLN A 565 8.02 8.31 -8.27
CA GLN A 565 7.43 8.31 -9.60
C GLN A 565 6.29 7.28 -9.71
N VAL A 566 6.44 6.09 -9.11
CA VAL A 566 5.38 5.08 -8.99
C VAL A 566 4.18 5.62 -8.20
N GLU A 567 4.42 6.24 -7.05
CA GLU A 567 3.38 6.84 -6.22
C GLU A 567 2.60 7.93 -6.99
N LYS A 568 3.31 8.81 -7.71
CA LYS A 568 2.68 9.79 -8.63
C LYS A 568 1.84 9.13 -9.73
N ILE A 569 2.32 8.03 -10.30
CA ILE A 569 1.57 7.28 -11.33
C ILE A 569 0.33 6.63 -10.72
N ILE A 570 0.41 6.05 -9.51
CA ILE A 570 -0.76 5.49 -8.82
C ILE A 570 -1.78 6.58 -8.52
N GLU A 571 -1.34 7.74 -8.04
CA GLU A 571 -2.24 8.87 -7.75
C GLU A 571 -2.96 9.35 -9.01
N LYS A 572 -2.24 9.48 -10.14
CA LYS A 572 -2.80 10.03 -11.38
C LYS A 572 -3.52 9.01 -12.26
N TYR A 573 -3.06 7.76 -12.29
CA TYR A 573 -3.49 6.71 -13.21
C TYR A 573 -4.00 5.45 -12.50
N GLY A 574 -4.16 5.47 -11.18
CA GLY A 574 -4.62 4.33 -10.38
C GLY A 574 -5.94 3.72 -10.87
N TYR A 575 -6.80 4.50 -11.51
CA TYR A 575 -8.03 4.03 -12.15
C TYR A 575 -7.80 2.99 -13.26
N LYS A 576 -6.60 2.93 -13.86
CA LYS A 576 -6.21 1.94 -14.86
C LYS A 576 -5.91 0.57 -14.25
N PHE A 577 -5.60 0.52 -12.96
CA PHE A 577 -5.15 -0.70 -12.28
C PHE A 577 -6.33 -1.43 -11.62
N ILE A 578 -6.51 -2.71 -11.96
CA ILE A 578 -7.52 -3.58 -11.36
C ILE A 578 -7.28 -3.74 -9.85
N ASN A 579 -6.02 -3.92 -9.45
CA ASN A 579 -5.58 -4.01 -8.07
C ASN A 579 -4.50 -2.97 -7.83
N ILE A 580 -4.78 -1.99 -6.97
CA ILE A 580 -3.77 -1.04 -6.50
C ILE A 580 -2.95 -1.73 -5.41
N LEU A 581 -1.68 -1.99 -5.70
CA LEU A 581 -0.72 -2.63 -4.79
C LEU A 581 0.19 -1.59 -4.14
N ASP A 582 0.91 -1.99 -3.09
CA ASP A 582 1.93 -1.13 -2.48
C ASP A 582 3.02 -0.76 -3.49
N ALA A 583 3.49 0.49 -3.43
CA ALA A 583 4.49 1.02 -4.37
C ALA A 583 5.74 0.12 -4.45
N ASP A 584 6.15 -0.45 -3.32
CA ASP A 584 7.32 -1.34 -3.20
C ASP A 584 7.21 -2.59 -4.08
N ILE A 585 5.99 -3.13 -4.24
CA ILE A 585 5.72 -4.28 -5.11
C ILE A 585 5.90 -3.89 -6.58
N TYR A 586 5.41 -2.71 -6.97
CA TYR A 586 5.59 -2.22 -8.33
C TYR A 586 7.05 -1.91 -8.65
N VAL A 587 7.79 -1.31 -7.71
CA VAL A 587 9.24 -1.07 -7.87
C VAL A 587 9.99 -2.41 -8.03
N SER A 588 9.63 -3.44 -7.26
CA SER A 588 10.17 -4.81 -7.45
C SER A 588 9.93 -5.33 -8.87
N ALA A 589 8.70 -5.22 -9.38
CA ALA A 589 8.35 -5.64 -10.74
C ALA A 589 9.10 -4.84 -11.83
N MET A 590 9.45 -3.58 -11.56
CA MET A 590 10.28 -2.77 -12.46
C MET A 590 11.70 -3.30 -12.54
N HIS A 591 12.34 -3.58 -11.40
CA HIS A 591 13.68 -4.16 -11.39
C HIS A 591 13.72 -5.54 -12.08
N ASP A 592 12.73 -6.40 -11.84
CA ASP A 592 12.57 -7.67 -12.56
C ASP A 592 12.50 -7.44 -14.08
N THR A 593 11.79 -6.39 -14.51
CA THR A 593 11.68 -6.00 -15.92
C THR A 593 13.00 -5.46 -16.46
N TYR A 594 13.73 -4.61 -15.73
CA TYR A 594 15.04 -4.10 -16.12
C TYR A 594 16.03 -5.24 -16.35
N ILE A 595 16.09 -6.20 -15.43
CA ILE A 595 16.96 -7.38 -15.49
C ILE A 595 16.64 -8.21 -16.74
N ASN A 596 15.36 -8.51 -16.98
CA ASN A 596 14.95 -9.28 -18.15
C ASN A 596 15.29 -8.56 -19.47
N ASN A 597 15.03 -7.26 -19.54
CA ASN A 597 15.31 -6.47 -20.73
C ASN A 597 16.81 -6.43 -21.04
N VAL A 598 17.67 -6.23 -20.02
CA VAL A 598 19.13 -6.17 -20.25
C VAL A 598 19.69 -7.53 -20.66
N TYR A 599 19.20 -8.64 -20.08
CA TYR A 599 19.60 -9.97 -20.56
C TYR A 599 19.23 -10.19 -22.02
N PHE A 600 18.04 -9.77 -22.44
CA PHE A 600 17.62 -9.87 -23.83
C PHE A 600 18.48 -9.00 -24.75
N VAL A 601 18.61 -7.71 -24.44
CA VAL A 601 19.32 -6.72 -25.28
C VAL A 601 20.81 -7.06 -25.43
N ILE A 602 21.48 -7.42 -24.33
CA ILE A 602 22.92 -7.73 -24.36
C ILE A 602 23.23 -9.01 -25.14
N ASN A 603 22.28 -9.94 -25.19
CA ASN A 603 22.41 -11.14 -26.02
C ASN A 603 22.34 -10.85 -27.52
N LEU A 604 21.64 -9.79 -27.94
CA LEU A 604 21.61 -9.36 -29.35
C LEU A 604 22.89 -8.64 -29.77
N PHE A 605 23.65 -8.09 -28.83
CA PHE A 605 24.89 -7.38 -29.12
C PHE A 605 26.06 -8.35 -29.37
N ASN A 606 26.64 -8.33 -30.56
CA ASN A 606 27.69 -9.27 -31.02
C ASN A 606 28.92 -8.57 -31.67
N LYS A 607 29.10 -7.28 -31.43
CA LYS A 607 30.25 -6.48 -31.90
C LYS A 607 31.22 -6.15 -30.76
N GLU A 608 31.49 -7.10 -29.87
CA GLU A 608 32.29 -6.89 -28.66
C GLU A 608 33.69 -6.35 -28.98
N LYS A 609 34.34 -6.91 -30.01
CA LYS A 609 35.69 -6.50 -30.43
C LYS A 609 35.71 -5.07 -30.96
N GLU A 610 34.76 -4.72 -31.83
CA GLU A 610 34.69 -3.38 -32.44
C GLU A 610 34.45 -2.30 -31.38
N LEU A 611 33.56 -2.56 -30.42
CA LEU A 611 33.32 -1.63 -29.31
C LEU A 611 34.55 -1.51 -28.39
N TYR A 612 35.24 -2.62 -28.11
CA TYR A 612 36.43 -2.60 -27.26
C TYR A 612 37.57 -1.76 -27.87
N GLU A 613 37.84 -1.94 -29.17
CA GLU A 613 38.82 -1.15 -29.93
C GLU A 613 38.42 0.34 -30.02
N LEU A 614 37.12 0.61 -30.18
CA LEU A 614 36.58 1.98 -30.16
C LEU A 614 36.80 2.64 -28.79
N LEU A 615 36.53 1.94 -27.69
CA LEU A 615 36.72 2.43 -26.33
C LEU A 615 38.20 2.74 -26.04
N GLU A 616 39.12 1.86 -26.41
CA GLU A 616 40.57 2.09 -26.28
C GLU A 616 40.98 3.43 -26.95
N LYS A 617 40.47 3.67 -28.16
CA LYS A 617 40.72 4.91 -28.91
C LYS A 617 40.11 6.15 -28.24
N ILE A 618 38.86 6.07 -27.77
CA ILE A 618 38.14 7.24 -27.21
C ILE A 618 38.67 7.61 -25.82
N ILE A 619 39.06 6.63 -25.02
CA ILE A 619 39.57 6.84 -23.65
C ILE A 619 41.04 7.24 -23.67
N GLY A 620 41.80 6.79 -24.67
CA GLY A 620 43.23 7.10 -24.80
C GLY A 620 44.12 6.34 -23.81
N VAL A 621 43.66 5.18 -23.32
CA VAL A 621 44.40 4.29 -22.42
C VAL A 621 44.56 2.95 -23.10
N ARG A 622 45.78 2.41 -23.12
CA ARG A 622 46.05 1.10 -23.71
C ARG A 622 45.39 0.00 -22.88
N LEU A 623 44.48 -0.75 -23.48
CA LEU A 623 43.75 -1.83 -22.81
C LEU A 623 44.50 -3.17 -22.94
N ILE A 624 44.12 -4.17 -22.15
CA ILE A 624 44.56 -5.55 -22.34
C ILE A 624 44.17 -6.00 -23.76
N PRO A 625 45.05 -6.62 -24.56
CA PRO A 625 44.71 -7.06 -25.91
C PRO A 625 43.48 -7.97 -25.92
N PHE A 626 42.50 -7.63 -26.77
CA PHE A 626 41.26 -8.39 -26.87
C PHE A 626 41.53 -9.85 -27.26
N ASN A 627 40.86 -10.78 -26.58
CA ASN A 627 40.84 -12.20 -26.88
C ASN A 627 39.38 -12.66 -27.00
N GLU A 628 39.08 -13.62 -27.89
CA GLU A 628 37.76 -14.25 -27.98
C GLU A 628 37.35 -14.90 -26.64
N GLN A 629 38.32 -15.39 -25.88
CA GLN A 629 38.13 -15.82 -24.49
C GLN A 629 38.34 -14.64 -23.54
N ILE A 630 37.24 -14.00 -23.15
CA ILE A 630 37.22 -12.93 -22.16
C ILE A 630 37.70 -13.45 -20.80
N SER A 631 38.66 -12.75 -20.19
CA SER A 631 39.16 -13.05 -18.85
C SER A 631 38.65 -12.03 -17.83
N LEU A 632 38.72 -12.38 -16.54
CA LEU A 632 38.37 -11.46 -15.44
C LEU A 632 39.18 -10.14 -15.49
N GLY A 633 40.42 -10.19 -15.96
CA GLY A 633 41.24 -8.99 -16.17
C GLY A 633 40.63 -8.05 -17.22
N HIS A 634 39.98 -8.59 -18.25
CA HIS A 634 39.34 -7.77 -19.29
C HIS A 634 38.18 -6.96 -18.74
N LEU A 635 37.37 -7.55 -17.86
CA LEU A 635 36.25 -6.87 -17.19
C LEU A 635 36.74 -5.89 -16.12
N THR A 636 37.59 -6.34 -15.20
CA THR A 636 37.98 -5.57 -14.01
C THR A 636 38.78 -4.31 -14.32
N GLN A 637 39.51 -4.26 -15.44
CA GLN A 637 40.19 -3.03 -15.89
C GLN A 637 39.20 -1.92 -16.27
N LEU A 638 37.97 -2.26 -16.68
CA LEU A 638 36.98 -1.29 -17.16
C LEU A 638 36.31 -0.53 -16.01
N PHE A 639 36.22 -1.14 -14.81
CA PHE A 639 35.62 -0.50 -13.64
C PHE A 639 36.28 0.84 -13.30
N PRO A 640 37.61 0.94 -13.05
CA PRO A 640 38.23 2.22 -12.73
C PRO A 640 38.08 3.23 -13.87
N LEU A 641 38.07 2.81 -15.14
CA LEU A 641 37.85 3.70 -16.28
C LEU A 641 36.45 4.30 -16.26
N LEU A 642 35.42 3.47 -16.04
CA LEU A 642 34.04 3.92 -15.87
C LEU A 642 33.90 4.89 -14.70
N GLU A 643 34.49 4.55 -13.55
CA GLU A 643 34.44 5.44 -12.37
C GLU A 643 35.13 6.79 -12.62
N ILE A 644 36.20 6.83 -13.41
CA ILE A 644 36.87 8.09 -13.81
C ILE A 644 35.96 8.91 -14.70
N GLU A 645 35.32 8.30 -15.71
CA GLU A 645 34.42 9.03 -16.61
C GLU A 645 33.16 9.52 -15.89
N ILE A 646 32.58 8.75 -14.95
CA ILE A 646 31.46 9.21 -14.11
C ILE A 646 31.85 10.46 -13.33
N ARG A 647 33.04 10.48 -12.70
CA ARG A 647 33.53 11.66 -11.97
C ARG A 647 33.79 12.85 -12.91
N LYS A 648 34.24 12.61 -14.15
CA LYS A 648 34.38 13.68 -15.15
C LYS A 648 33.02 14.25 -15.53
N LEU A 649 32.01 13.40 -15.72
CA LEU A 649 30.65 13.83 -15.99
C LEU A 649 30.10 14.67 -14.83
N GLY A 650 30.18 14.19 -13.58
CA GLY A 650 29.70 14.93 -12.41
C GLY A 650 30.32 16.33 -12.29
N LYS A 651 31.62 16.48 -12.58
CA LYS A 651 32.29 17.78 -12.60
C LYS A 651 31.68 18.77 -13.59
N LEU A 652 31.19 18.31 -14.74
CA LEU A 652 30.54 19.17 -15.74
C LEU A 652 29.23 19.77 -15.20
N PHE A 653 28.59 19.10 -14.25
CA PHE A 653 27.38 19.54 -13.56
C PHE A 653 27.68 20.21 -12.20
N GLY A 654 28.95 20.50 -11.90
CA GLY A 654 29.35 21.14 -10.64
C GLY A 654 29.38 20.21 -9.42
N ILE A 655 29.17 18.90 -9.60
CA ILE A 655 29.24 17.92 -8.50
C ILE A 655 30.69 17.70 -8.09
N VAL A 656 30.97 17.84 -6.79
CA VAL A 656 32.31 17.67 -6.22
C VAL A 656 32.68 16.18 -6.23
N PRO A 657 33.79 15.78 -6.86
CA PRO A 657 34.17 14.36 -6.99
C PRO A 657 34.77 13.78 -5.70
N PHE A 658 34.95 14.59 -4.65
CA PHE A 658 35.59 14.24 -3.39
C PHE A 658 34.56 14.17 -2.26
N LYS A 659 34.86 13.45 -1.18
CA LYS A 659 33.97 13.38 -0.03
C LYS A 659 33.94 14.72 0.72
N GLU A 660 32.75 15.26 0.93
CA GLU A 660 32.56 16.58 1.56
C GLU A 660 32.58 16.49 3.10
N ASN A 661 33.62 15.86 3.65
CA ASN A 661 33.84 15.83 5.09
C ASN A 661 35.31 16.13 5.44
N VAL A 662 35.52 16.83 6.56
CA VAL A 662 36.84 17.35 6.98
C VAL A 662 37.90 16.25 7.12
N ARG A 663 37.49 15.00 7.39
CA ARG A 663 38.40 13.88 7.62
C ARG A 663 38.75 13.09 6.36
N GLU A 664 37.94 13.19 5.31
CA GLU A 664 38.03 12.35 4.10
C GLU A 664 38.01 13.15 2.79
N PHE A 665 38.15 14.47 2.82
CA PHE A 665 38.10 15.34 1.62
C PHE A 665 39.14 15.05 0.53
N MET A 666 40.17 14.25 0.83
CA MET A 666 41.12 13.76 -0.17
C MET A 666 40.70 12.42 -0.82
N LYS A 667 39.64 11.78 -0.32
CA LYS A 667 39.07 10.55 -0.90
C LYS A 667 38.02 10.92 -1.94
N PHE A 668 37.97 10.16 -3.02
CA PHE A 668 36.91 10.30 -4.01
C PHE A 668 35.55 9.89 -3.43
N LYS A 669 34.50 10.57 -3.88
CA LYS A 669 33.11 10.17 -3.70
C LYS A 669 32.87 8.89 -4.49
N ASP A 670 31.97 8.05 -3.98
CA ASP A 670 31.60 6.82 -4.64
C ASP A 670 30.86 7.14 -5.96
N PRO A 671 31.12 6.40 -7.06
CA PRO A 671 30.51 6.68 -8.36
C PRO A 671 28.98 6.62 -8.32
N SER A 672 28.41 5.74 -7.51
CA SER A 672 26.97 5.63 -7.31
C SER A 672 26.36 6.90 -6.71
N SER A 673 27.05 7.58 -5.78
CA SER A 673 26.60 8.85 -5.21
C SER A 673 26.58 9.96 -6.25
N ILE A 674 27.59 10.04 -7.12
CA ILE A 674 27.63 11.04 -8.19
C ILE A 674 26.52 10.78 -9.22
N LEU A 675 26.30 9.52 -9.60
CA LEU A 675 25.20 9.16 -10.49
C LEU A 675 23.84 9.49 -9.88
N LYS A 676 23.66 9.23 -8.58
CA LYS A 676 22.45 9.59 -7.84
C LYS A 676 22.19 11.09 -7.93
N GLU A 677 23.16 11.94 -7.57
CA GLU A 677 22.99 13.41 -7.65
C GLU A 677 22.61 13.85 -9.07
N LEU A 678 23.25 13.30 -10.11
CA LEU A 678 22.88 13.61 -11.50
C LEU A 678 21.45 13.17 -11.86
N ILE A 679 20.99 12.03 -11.35
CA ILE A 679 19.64 11.53 -11.60
C ILE A 679 18.61 12.35 -10.82
N GLU A 680 18.92 12.73 -9.59
CA GLU A 680 18.10 13.62 -8.75
C GLU A 680 17.94 14.98 -9.41
N ASP A 681 19.03 15.62 -9.84
CA ASP A 681 19.01 16.91 -10.53
C ASP A 681 18.11 16.86 -11.77
N VAL A 682 18.27 15.81 -12.60
CA VAL A 682 17.42 15.60 -13.79
C VAL A 682 15.95 15.45 -13.42
N TYR A 683 15.64 14.64 -12.40
CA TYR A 683 14.28 14.40 -11.97
C TYR A 683 13.63 15.66 -11.38
N GLU A 684 14.35 16.43 -10.57
CA GLU A 684 13.86 17.67 -9.98
C GLU A 684 13.66 18.78 -11.02
N GLU A 685 14.55 18.89 -12.01
CA GLU A 685 14.44 19.91 -13.06
C GLU A 685 13.36 19.61 -14.11
N LEU A 686 13.16 18.33 -14.47
CA LEU A 686 12.28 17.92 -15.58
C LEU A 686 10.99 17.20 -15.15
N ASP A 687 10.82 16.95 -13.85
CA ASP A 687 9.73 16.14 -13.28
C ASP A 687 9.58 14.76 -13.94
N GLY A 688 10.72 14.13 -14.27
CA GLY A 688 10.75 12.85 -14.97
C GLY A 688 12.15 12.34 -15.26
N LEU A 689 12.24 11.09 -15.74
CA LEU A 689 13.52 10.39 -15.98
C LEU A 689 13.84 10.19 -17.46
N GLU A 690 12.97 10.66 -18.36
CA GLU A 690 13.05 10.41 -19.81
C GLU A 690 14.34 10.88 -20.48
N SER A 691 15.02 11.87 -19.90
CA SER A 691 16.27 12.44 -20.43
C SER A 691 17.53 11.78 -19.85
N ALA A 692 17.40 10.86 -18.90
CA ALA A 692 18.52 10.17 -18.24
C ALA A 692 18.49 8.63 -18.30
N PRO A 693 18.03 7.99 -19.39
CA PRO A 693 17.98 6.53 -19.48
C PRO A 693 19.37 5.90 -19.34
N ASP A 694 20.41 6.51 -19.90
CA ASP A 694 21.80 6.04 -19.79
C ASP A 694 22.36 6.17 -18.37
N LEU A 695 22.01 7.21 -17.61
CA LEU A 695 22.42 7.32 -16.21
C LEU A 695 21.77 6.23 -15.36
N LEU A 696 20.47 6.00 -15.56
CA LEU A 696 19.73 4.91 -14.93
C LEU A 696 20.31 3.55 -15.29
N PHE A 697 20.64 3.33 -16.57
CA PHE A 697 21.29 2.09 -17.03
C PHE A 697 22.58 1.81 -16.25
N VAL A 698 23.47 2.81 -16.19
CA VAL A 698 24.75 2.67 -15.50
C VAL A 698 24.51 2.45 -14.00
N TYR A 699 23.62 3.23 -13.37
CA TYR A 699 23.32 3.08 -11.95
C TYR A 699 22.77 1.69 -11.63
N HIS A 700 21.68 1.27 -12.28
CA HIS A 700 20.98 0.03 -11.96
C HIS A 700 21.85 -1.20 -12.22
N PHE A 701 22.55 -1.26 -13.35
CA PHE A 701 23.29 -2.48 -13.70
C PHE A 701 24.69 -2.54 -13.10
N MET A 702 25.36 -1.41 -12.88
CA MET A 702 26.72 -1.43 -12.33
C MET A 702 26.76 -1.33 -10.81
N TYR A 703 25.82 -0.63 -10.16
CA TYR A 703 25.96 -0.22 -8.76
C TYR A 703 24.75 -0.48 -7.84
N ASN A 704 23.56 -0.74 -8.37
CA ASN A 704 22.36 -0.97 -7.56
C ASN A 704 22.17 -2.45 -7.21
N SER A 705 22.03 -2.78 -5.92
CA SER A 705 21.84 -4.16 -5.44
C SER A 705 20.41 -4.68 -5.55
N ASN A 706 19.43 -3.83 -5.87
CA ASN A 706 18.09 -4.25 -6.29
C ASN A 706 18.08 -4.70 -7.77
N SER A 707 19.22 -4.58 -8.47
CA SER A 707 19.42 -5.07 -9.84
C SER A 707 20.70 -5.91 -9.92
N LEU A 708 21.56 -5.69 -10.92
CA LEU A 708 22.67 -6.61 -11.20
C LEU A 708 23.93 -6.33 -10.37
N ASN A 709 24.13 -5.09 -9.93
CA ASN A 709 25.28 -4.64 -9.12
C ASN A 709 26.64 -5.17 -9.60
N ILE A 710 26.86 -5.23 -10.92
CA ILE A 710 27.95 -5.97 -11.57
C ILE A 710 29.31 -5.64 -10.95
N ARG A 711 29.57 -4.35 -10.69
CA ARG A 711 30.86 -3.91 -10.14
C ARG A 711 31.10 -4.54 -8.78
N ASN A 712 30.13 -4.49 -7.88
CA ASN A 712 30.32 -4.95 -6.51
C ASN A 712 30.32 -6.48 -6.42
N GLU A 713 29.41 -7.16 -7.12
CA GLU A 713 29.35 -8.62 -7.14
C GLU A 713 30.63 -9.22 -7.73
N CYS A 714 31.17 -8.62 -8.79
CA CYS A 714 32.43 -9.04 -9.41
C CYS A 714 33.64 -8.82 -8.51
N ILE A 715 33.82 -7.62 -7.95
CA ILE A 715 34.98 -7.28 -7.10
C ILE A 715 35.01 -8.12 -5.82
N HIS A 716 33.86 -8.49 -5.29
CA HIS A 716 33.76 -9.35 -4.11
C HIS A 716 33.76 -10.86 -4.44
N GLY A 717 33.89 -11.23 -5.71
CA GLY A 717 33.95 -12.62 -6.15
C GLY A 717 32.65 -13.41 -5.91
N ARG A 718 31.50 -12.72 -5.91
CA ARG A 718 30.19 -13.34 -5.73
C ARG A 718 29.57 -13.81 -7.04
N ASP A 719 29.72 -13.03 -8.11
CA ASP A 719 29.24 -13.36 -9.46
C ASP A 719 30.14 -12.72 -10.55
N TYR A 720 29.89 -13.00 -11.83
CA TYR A 720 30.53 -12.41 -13.01
C TYR A 720 32.04 -12.68 -13.15
N PHE A 721 32.56 -13.73 -12.51
CA PHE A 721 33.98 -14.06 -12.56
C PHE A 721 34.34 -15.10 -13.64
N GLU A 722 33.38 -15.85 -14.17
CA GLU A 722 33.61 -16.82 -15.25
C GLU A 722 32.40 -17.05 -16.18
N GLY A 723 32.63 -17.81 -17.26
CA GLY A 723 31.58 -18.32 -18.15
C GLY A 723 30.76 -17.23 -18.86
N TYR A 724 29.47 -17.52 -19.03
CA TYR A 724 28.53 -16.61 -19.69
C TYR A 724 28.35 -15.31 -18.90
N MET A 725 28.27 -15.37 -17.57
CA MET A 725 28.07 -14.20 -16.71
C MET A 725 29.25 -13.21 -16.81
N LEU A 726 30.50 -13.70 -16.87
CA LEU A 726 31.66 -12.85 -17.15
C LEU A 726 31.54 -12.13 -18.50
N LYS A 727 31.17 -12.86 -19.56
CA LYS A 727 31.01 -12.28 -20.90
C LYS A 727 29.87 -11.24 -20.92
N PHE A 728 28.78 -11.52 -20.24
CA PHE A 728 27.64 -10.61 -20.08
C PHE A 728 28.06 -9.32 -19.35
N ALA A 729 28.67 -9.43 -18.17
CA ALA A 729 29.17 -8.29 -17.40
C ALA A 729 30.18 -7.45 -18.18
N PHE A 730 31.06 -8.09 -18.96
CA PHE A 730 31.99 -7.41 -19.86
C PHE A 730 31.27 -6.54 -20.88
N LYS A 731 30.24 -7.06 -21.56
CA LYS A 731 29.43 -6.28 -22.51
C LYS A 731 28.73 -5.10 -21.84
N VAL A 732 28.06 -5.34 -20.71
CA VAL A 732 27.34 -4.29 -19.97
C VAL A 732 28.29 -3.19 -19.53
N THR A 733 29.46 -3.54 -19.00
CA THR A 733 30.46 -2.56 -18.53
C THR A 733 31.04 -1.74 -19.67
N MET A 734 31.31 -2.36 -20.83
CA MET A 734 31.75 -1.62 -22.03
C MET A 734 30.69 -0.62 -22.50
N LEU A 735 29.42 -1.05 -22.56
CA LEU A 735 28.32 -0.19 -22.99
C LEU A 735 28.09 0.95 -22.00
N ALA A 736 28.13 0.68 -20.69
CA ALA A 736 28.06 1.70 -19.64
C ALA A 736 29.16 2.77 -19.79
N LEU A 737 30.40 2.32 -20.01
CA LEU A 737 31.54 3.21 -20.24
C LEU A 737 31.36 4.03 -21.52
N TYR A 738 30.86 3.40 -22.59
CA TYR A 738 30.62 4.09 -23.84
C TYR A 738 29.51 5.15 -23.72
N MET A 739 28.42 4.84 -23.01
CA MET A 739 27.31 5.78 -22.75
C MET A 739 27.77 7.03 -22.03
N ILE A 740 28.49 6.90 -20.89
CA ILE A 740 28.97 8.05 -20.13
C ILE A 740 29.89 8.92 -21.00
N ARG A 741 30.78 8.28 -21.77
CA ARG A 741 31.70 8.99 -22.63
C ARG A 741 30.99 9.71 -23.78
N TYR A 742 29.98 9.07 -24.36
CA TYR A 742 29.12 9.66 -25.39
C TYR A 742 28.37 10.90 -24.86
N ARG A 743 27.80 10.82 -23.65
CA ARG A 743 27.14 11.95 -22.98
C ARG A 743 28.11 13.11 -22.73
N ILE A 744 29.31 12.84 -22.19
CA ILE A 744 30.35 13.88 -21.99
C ILE A 744 30.68 14.58 -23.30
N ASN A 745 30.94 13.83 -24.38
CA ASN A 745 31.29 14.40 -25.67
C ASN A 745 30.15 15.25 -26.25
N SER A 746 28.90 14.80 -26.08
CA SER A 746 27.71 15.54 -26.52
C SER A 746 27.58 16.88 -25.80
N ILE A 747 27.78 16.90 -24.48
CA ILE A 747 27.75 18.12 -23.67
C ILE A 747 28.85 19.08 -24.13
N LEU A 748 30.10 18.62 -24.22
CA LEU A 748 31.24 19.45 -24.62
C LEU A 748 31.08 20.05 -26.03
N THR A 749 30.50 19.29 -26.96
CA THR A 749 30.22 19.77 -28.32
C THR A 749 29.20 20.91 -28.29
N ASN A 750 28.14 20.78 -27.49
CA ASN A 750 27.11 21.81 -27.33
C ASN A 750 27.60 23.03 -26.54
N SER A 751 28.54 22.85 -25.59
CA SER A 751 29.13 23.97 -24.84
C SER A 751 30.03 24.84 -25.73
N ASN A 752 30.76 24.22 -26.64
CA ASN A 752 31.64 24.93 -27.56
C ASN A 752 30.88 25.70 -28.65
N SER A 753 29.71 25.23 -29.08
CA SER A 753 28.87 25.93 -30.06
C SER A 753 28.14 27.15 -29.50
N CYS A 754 27.89 27.24 -28.19
CA CYS A 754 27.33 28.44 -27.55
C CYS A 754 28.33 29.59 -27.36
N ASN A 755 29.64 29.31 -27.42
CA ASN A 755 30.69 30.33 -27.29
C ASN A 755 31.09 30.99 -28.63
N GLU A 756 30.43 30.62 -29.73
CA GLU A 756 30.65 31.18 -31.08
C GLU A 756 29.55 32.15 -31.55
N VAL A 757 28.68 32.65 -30.66
CA VAL A 757 27.63 33.66 -30.96
C VAL A 757 27.94 35.00 -30.31
#